data_AF-A0A354P355-F1
#
_entry.id   AF-A0A354P355-F1
#
_cell.length_a   1.000
_cell.length_b   1.000
_cell.length_c   1.000
_cell.angle_alpha   90.00
_cell.angle_beta   90.00
_cell.angle_gamma   90.00
#
_symmetry.space_group_name_H-M   'P 1'
#
loop_
_entity.id
_entity.type
_entity.pdbx_description
1 polymer ?
#
loop_
_entity_poly.entity_id
_entity_poly.type
_entity_poly.pdbx_seq_one_letter_code
_entity_poly.pdbx_strand_id
1 'polypeptide(L)'
;MVSGPRDANPVFSANNSNAAANTAVTFNRAGQYAFQVTVRDRGGLTATSRVNVNVVQVLSDIRVTNPRGFSLTSNRPLTLSTTSETFRAVGVDQFNLPMDRQPTIVWTNPIKPSGSVVSLNATGSQVRATFDRTGSFGLRAVAANRSFNAVLNVVPSLTALQISNASGDNIQTNAPLEIATSRLNALVRGIDQFGNVMSAPPSVTVTSTATPLSGRIIPQISGSNLSIAFNQLGLYNVRINAQNVTQTISVNVVSALDGLHVSTAQNRPVVASSPTTVTAVNQVLQVFARNQFGTVLAQQPEFAWQTILSPSGAEPILNASRNQVDITFSQAGAYTIRVIGGGKTFDARLLVTSTVTTIELLNPDDSAISSATPIDVATRTSRVAVRGYDQFGNAIANLPAITSVTSSAPTGGTAALSTSGSNATLTFNRAGTYTVGLRTGSVTSFATFNVAQTVTRAVFTNSANQNLGTLTTINGTGVSLGVRAVDQFGLPMPMQPDFTWTTTTVPADAQALLATTNNSSHIIFDRTGDYVITASADTLSVNITVRVAQNLSNVSVTPGGANVARGAALEFRLSAVDQFGNNVGNNSSIAWSATGGTINSAGMFTAGTTLGNYRVTARIGSASYVAAVSVVASATNANLQDPAIAALLQTLYGDGEISRAEMMQLIRSTVSNGNISSAELSDLRFLASAQTNFQMPAHVRELARSLVTNNPANLRYRGQALGNLVAGSTATHVNNLVDKWFLGTDEPTLVGSGISYRNATGSLFVGAPTIQQSRQGVLGDCYFIASMISIAAKNSSAIQNMFIDNGDDTFTVRFFGGAMGSFFQNGLISSGFVSGTGVASYVTVNRRLPTFSNGTLAYSGMGLSATASNTPLWIALAEKAYAQWNELGKSGRDGTNRYASIEGGWMSNTNSQVLGHNSTNYPLSSSSKQTLINSVNAGNAVTIGTNGSVGAGLIGGHAYVVTGYSASTDRFTLFNPWGNTHPAPLTWQQLQANCSMFVVTNPNGSVSGGAGIVRSAFSDDVMAAVGVVDSSVTFANQTGDGDAEPTLQFTGPMTEYVFCGYDATEQVNSSTQNRSDFIVIAATTDSSNLSDLQSWLALHELSLLES
;
A
#
# COMPACT_ATOMS: atom_id res chain seq x y z
N MET A 1 -109.28 65.79 72.47
CA MET A 1 -109.82 64.50 72.97
C MET A 1 -110.02 64.61 74.47
N VAL A 2 -111.07 64.02 75.04
CA VAL A 2 -111.28 63.93 76.50
C VAL A 2 -110.84 62.54 76.99
N SER A 3 -111.20 61.49 76.26
CA SER A 3 -110.70 60.13 76.45
C SER A 3 -110.66 59.37 75.12
N GLY A 4 -109.90 58.29 75.08
CA GLY A 4 -109.77 57.40 73.93
C GLY A 4 -109.13 56.08 74.34
N PRO A 5 -108.97 55.13 73.40
CA PRO A 5 -108.27 53.88 73.65
C PRO A 5 -106.81 54.12 74.03
N ARG A 6 -106.19 53.14 74.71
CA ARG A 6 -104.76 53.21 75.05
C ARG A 6 -103.92 53.37 73.78
N ASP A 7 -102.92 54.25 73.83
CA ASP A 7 -101.99 54.53 72.72
C ASP A 7 -102.68 55.10 71.45
N ALA A 8 -103.91 55.58 71.57
CA ALA A 8 -104.64 56.22 70.49
C ALA A 8 -104.26 57.70 70.36
N ASN A 9 -103.93 58.12 69.13
CA ASN A 9 -103.52 59.48 68.80
C ASN A 9 -104.39 60.02 67.64
N PRO A 10 -105.63 60.47 67.92
CA PRO A 10 -106.53 60.98 66.88
C PRO A 10 -106.07 62.36 66.38
N VAL A 11 -105.91 62.49 65.07
CA VAL A 11 -105.43 63.72 64.42
C VAL A 11 -106.62 64.53 63.88
N PHE A 12 -106.63 65.83 64.15
CA PHE A 12 -107.72 66.76 63.78
C PHE A 12 -107.32 67.63 62.59
N SER A 13 -108.23 67.90 61.65
CA SER A 13 -107.95 68.78 60.51
C SER A 13 -107.92 70.27 60.88
N ALA A 14 -108.69 70.67 61.89
CA ALA A 14 -108.69 72.02 62.48
C ALA A 14 -108.98 71.95 63.98
N ASN A 15 -108.32 72.80 64.77
CA ASN A 15 -108.55 72.93 66.22
C ASN A 15 -108.18 74.34 66.72
N ASN A 16 -108.58 74.70 67.94
CA ASN A 16 -108.21 75.94 68.66
C ASN A 16 -108.44 77.27 67.90
N SER A 17 -109.31 77.29 66.89
CA SER A 17 -109.64 78.46 66.07
C SER A 17 -111.08 78.38 65.54
N ASN A 18 -111.62 79.48 65.03
CA ASN A 18 -113.00 79.49 64.50
C ASN A 18 -113.19 78.58 63.27
N ALA A 19 -112.12 78.19 62.57
CA ALA A 19 -112.17 77.19 61.52
C ALA A 19 -112.57 75.80 62.05
N ALA A 20 -112.31 75.50 63.33
CA ALA A 20 -112.68 74.24 63.99
C ALA A 20 -114.19 74.08 64.24
N ALA A 21 -115.03 75.02 63.79
CA ALA A 21 -116.47 74.83 63.69
C ALA A 21 -116.85 73.61 62.82
N ASN A 22 -115.99 73.23 61.87
CA ASN A 22 -116.00 71.92 61.21
C ASN A 22 -114.59 71.32 61.29
N THR A 23 -114.47 70.06 61.72
CA THR A 23 -113.17 69.37 61.81
C THR A 23 -113.32 67.86 61.57
N ALA A 24 -112.40 67.28 60.81
CA ALA A 24 -112.32 65.84 60.58
C ALA A 24 -111.32 65.20 61.56
N VAL A 25 -111.59 63.96 61.97
CA VAL A 25 -110.74 63.22 62.90
C VAL A 25 -110.27 61.91 62.27
N THR A 26 -108.96 61.72 62.15
CA THR A 26 -108.33 60.50 61.66
C THR A 26 -107.86 59.65 62.84
N PHE A 27 -108.14 58.35 62.80
CA PHE A 27 -107.87 57.40 63.88
C PHE A 27 -106.75 56.42 63.52
N ASN A 28 -105.89 56.10 64.48
CA ASN A 28 -104.81 55.10 64.36
C ASN A 28 -105.14 53.75 65.00
N ARG A 29 -106.31 53.63 65.65
CA ARG A 29 -106.72 52.45 66.41
C ARG A 29 -108.25 52.36 66.51
N ALA A 30 -108.75 51.16 66.83
CA ALA A 30 -110.14 50.93 67.18
C ALA A 30 -110.43 51.22 68.66
N GLY A 31 -111.69 51.53 68.97
CA GLY A 31 -112.26 51.69 70.31
C GLY A 31 -113.13 52.94 70.46
N GLN A 32 -113.57 53.21 71.71
CA GLN A 32 -114.38 54.36 72.09
C GLN A 32 -113.53 55.61 72.33
N TYR A 33 -113.89 56.72 71.69
CA TYR A 33 -113.30 58.05 71.85
C TYR A 33 -114.36 59.04 72.34
N ALA A 34 -113.98 59.95 73.24
CA ALA A 34 -114.81 61.08 73.65
C ALA A 34 -114.15 62.40 73.22
N PHE A 35 -114.90 63.26 72.55
CA PHE A 35 -114.48 64.58 72.12
C PHE A 35 -115.36 65.66 72.77
N GLN A 36 -114.75 66.79 73.09
CA GLN A 36 -115.43 67.98 73.59
C GLN A 36 -115.06 69.16 72.70
N VAL A 37 -116.06 69.93 72.31
CA VAL A 37 -115.87 71.28 71.76
C VAL A 37 -116.12 72.29 72.87
N THR A 38 -115.29 73.34 72.92
CA THR A 38 -115.45 74.48 73.83
C THR A 38 -115.50 75.74 72.97
N VAL A 39 -116.61 76.46 73.02
CA VAL A 39 -116.76 77.77 72.38
C VAL A 39 -116.57 78.83 73.46
N ARG A 40 -115.85 79.91 73.14
CA ARG A 40 -115.61 81.05 74.02
C ARG A 40 -116.05 82.34 73.33
N ASP A 41 -116.78 83.20 74.03
CA ASP A 41 -117.18 84.51 73.52
C ASP A 41 -116.09 85.58 73.74
N ARG A 42 -116.37 86.83 73.35
CA ARG A 42 -115.46 87.97 73.56
C ARG A 42 -115.42 88.47 75.01
N GLY A 43 -116.42 88.14 75.84
CA GLY A 43 -116.42 88.41 77.28
C GLY A 43 -115.61 87.38 78.09
N GLY A 44 -115.16 86.30 77.44
CA GLY A 44 -114.43 85.20 78.08
C GLY A 44 -115.32 84.10 78.66
N LEU A 45 -116.64 84.19 78.50
CA LEU A 45 -117.61 83.16 78.88
C LEU A 45 -117.50 81.96 77.93
N THR A 46 -117.78 80.76 78.43
CA THR A 46 -117.62 79.51 77.66
C THR A 46 -118.84 78.62 77.70
N ALA A 47 -119.19 78.04 76.55
CA ALA A 47 -120.12 76.93 76.42
C ALA A 47 -119.36 75.68 75.93
N THR A 48 -119.81 74.49 76.33
CA THR A 48 -119.19 73.22 75.91
C THR A 48 -120.22 72.21 75.45
N SER A 49 -119.83 71.35 74.50
CA SER A 49 -120.63 70.20 74.05
C SER A 49 -119.71 69.00 73.82
N ARG A 50 -120.27 67.79 73.89
CA ARG A 50 -119.52 66.52 73.81
C ARG A 50 -120.13 65.56 72.81
N VAL A 51 -119.27 64.81 72.12
CA VAL A 51 -119.65 63.72 71.21
C VAL A 51 -118.73 62.52 71.44
N ASN A 52 -119.32 61.32 71.49
CA ASN A 52 -118.58 60.08 71.57
C ASN A 52 -118.57 59.41 70.19
N VAL A 53 -117.42 58.87 69.79
CA VAL A 53 -117.21 58.20 68.49
C VAL A 53 -116.60 56.83 68.76
N ASN A 54 -117.23 55.77 68.24
CA ASN A 54 -116.75 54.40 68.38
C ASN A 54 -116.18 53.90 67.06
N VAL A 55 -114.87 53.63 67.02
CA VAL A 55 -114.17 53.08 65.85
C VAL A 55 -114.11 51.56 66.00
N VAL A 56 -114.89 50.81 65.24
CA VAL A 56 -114.88 49.33 65.31
C VAL A 56 -113.71 48.72 64.54
N GLN A 57 -113.20 47.58 65.02
CA GLN A 57 -112.24 46.75 64.27
C GLN A 57 -112.93 46.10 63.05
N VAL A 58 -112.26 46.12 61.90
CA VAL A 58 -112.71 45.51 60.64
C VAL A 58 -111.62 44.58 60.13
N LEU A 59 -111.95 43.33 59.83
CA LEU A 59 -110.99 42.31 59.38
C LEU A 59 -110.31 42.72 58.06
N SER A 60 -108.99 42.92 58.13
CA SER A 60 -108.17 43.33 56.99
C SER A 60 -107.41 42.15 56.36
N ASP A 61 -106.80 41.28 57.17
CA ASP A 61 -106.02 40.14 56.65
C ASP A 61 -105.86 38.98 57.68
N ILE A 62 -105.17 37.90 57.28
CA ILE A 62 -104.84 36.72 58.08
C ILE A 62 -103.33 36.48 58.04
N ARG A 63 -102.67 36.43 59.21
CA ARG A 63 -101.25 36.12 59.35
C ARG A 63 -101.04 34.68 59.82
N VAL A 64 -100.10 33.95 59.21
CA VAL A 64 -99.78 32.54 59.54
C VAL A 64 -98.33 32.38 60.01
N THR A 65 -98.10 31.53 61.02
CA THR A 65 -96.77 31.15 61.55
C THR A 65 -96.62 29.64 61.74
N ASN A 66 -95.39 29.16 61.98
CA ASN A 66 -95.10 27.78 62.43
C ASN A 66 -94.47 27.74 63.85
N PRO A 67 -94.35 26.56 64.51
CA PRO A 67 -93.74 26.41 65.85
C PRO A 67 -92.31 26.92 65.97
N ARG A 68 -91.57 26.98 64.84
CA ARG A 68 -90.18 27.49 64.78
C ARG A 68 -90.14 29.03 64.68
N GLY A 69 -91.28 29.71 64.86
CA GLY A 69 -91.40 31.17 64.89
C GLY A 69 -91.51 31.85 63.53
N PHE A 70 -91.33 31.13 62.42
CA PHE A 70 -91.37 31.73 61.08
C PHE A 70 -92.79 32.21 60.76
N SER A 71 -92.92 33.51 60.42
CA SER A 71 -94.11 34.02 59.72
C SER A 71 -94.06 33.60 58.26
N LEU A 72 -95.08 32.90 57.79
CA LEU A 72 -95.20 32.53 56.39
C LEU A 72 -95.61 33.77 55.58
N THR A 73 -95.07 33.91 54.36
CA THR A 73 -95.55 34.90 53.38
C THR A 73 -96.55 34.22 52.45
N SER A 74 -97.67 34.87 52.14
CA SER A 74 -98.69 34.29 51.26
C SER A 74 -98.09 33.95 49.89
N ASN A 75 -98.46 32.80 49.34
CA ASN A 75 -98.00 32.22 48.08
C ASN A 75 -96.48 31.90 47.98
N ARG A 76 -95.69 31.91 49.06
CA ARG A 76 -94.28 31.43 49.03
C ARG A 76 -94.16 29.97 49.50
N PRO A 77 -93.32 29.12 48.86
CA PRO A 77 -93.08 27.76 49.32
C PRO A 77 -92.21 27.65 50.59
N LEU A 78 -92.40 26.58 51.36
CA LEU A 78 -91.58 26.16 52.50
C LEU A 78 -91.17 24.69 52.32
N THR A 79 -89.87 24.38 52.41
CA THR A 79 -89.37 23.00 52.28
C THR A 79 -89.36 22.26 53.62
N LEU A 80 -89.76 20.99 53.61
CA LEU A 80 -89.82 20.09 54.76
C LEU A 80 -89.16 18.74 54.41
N SER A 81 -88.43 18.14 55.34
CA SER A 81 -87.92 16.77 55.24
C SER A 81 -88.66 15.79 56.18
N THR A 82 -89.61 16.29 56.98
CA THR A 82 -90.38 15.54 57.96
C THR A 82 -91.69 15.00 57.37
N THR A 83 -92.23 13.94 57.98
CA THR A 83 -93.57 13.41 57.66
C THR A 83 -94.71 14.30 58.18
N SER A 84 -94.42 15.35 58.96
CA SER A 84 -95.42 16.31 59.47
C SER A 84 -94.82 17.62 59.97
N GLU A 85 -95.65 18.66 60.04
CA GLU A 85 -95.34 20.01 60.60
C GLU A 85 -96.63 20.72 61.05
N THR A 86 -96.54 21.72 61.94
CA THR A 86 -97.69 22.44 62.51
C THR A 86 -97.69 23.93 62.11
N PHE A 87 -98.86 24.57 62.10
CA PHE A 87 -99.06 25.99 61.75
C PHE A 87 -100.11 26.66 62.65
N ARG A 88 -100.10 28.00 62.72
CA ARG A 88 -101.02 28.84 63.50
C ARG A 88 -101.42 30.10 62.71
N ALA A 89 -102.68 30.51 62.80
CA ALA A 89 -103.20 31.73 62.18
C ALA A 89 -103.72 32.74 63.23
N VAL A 90 -103.77 34.01 62.84
CA VAL A 90 -104.52 35.10 63.51
C VAL A 90 -105.11 36.06 62.48
N GLY A 91 -106.30 36.60 62.75
CA GLY A 91 -106.91 37.69 61.98
C GLY A 91 -106.50 39.06 62.52
N VAL A 92 -106.27 40.03 61.62
CA VAL A 92 -105.84 41.40 61.95
C VAL A 92 -106.83 42.45 61.44
N ASP A 93 -106.93 43.56 62.17
CA ASP A 93 -107.82 44.68 61.91
C ASP A 93 -107.29 45.63 60.81
N GLN A 94 -108.02 46.71 60.53
CA GLN A 94 -107.65 47.71 59.51
C GLN A 94 -106.36 48.49 59.84
N PHE A 95 -105.82 48.35 61.05
CA PHE A 95 -104.55 48.92 61.50
C PHE A 95 -103.42 47.85 61.56
N ASN A 96 -103.68 46.65 61.03
CA ASN A 96 -102.79 45.48 61.07
C ASN A 96 -102.47 44.99 62.51
N LEU A 97 -103.33 45.31 63.48
CA LEU A 97 -103.24 44.80 64.85
C LEU A 97 -104.11 43.54 64.99
N PRO A 98 -103.76 42.56 65.85
CA PRO A 98 -104.64 41.42 66.11
C PRO A 98 -106.04 41.88 66.55
N MET A 99 -107.08 41.29 65.97
CA MET A 99 -108.46 41.56 66.41
C MET A 99 -108.70 41.03 67.82
N ASP A 100 -109.26 41.86 68.71
CA ASP A 100 -109.58 41.49 70.10
C ASP A 100 -110.56 40.30 70.13
N ARG A 101 -111.51 40.31 69.20
CA ARG A 101 -112.33 39.13 68.85
C ARG A 101 -111.84 38.53 67.54
N GLN A 102 -111.00 37.52 67.64
CA GLN A 102 -110.49 36.76 66.50
C GLN A 102 -111.63 36.14 65.66
N PRO A 103 -111.55 36.17 64.32
CA PRO A 103 -112.52 35.48 63.46
C PRO A 103 -112.28 33.96 63.46
N THR A 104 -113.32 33.20 63.15
CA THR A 104 -113.19 31.74 62.93
C THR A 104 -112.30 31.47 61.70
N ILE A 105 -111.19 30.78 61.92
CA ILE A 105 -110.28 30.32 60.86
C ILE A 105 -110.73 28.94 60.37
N VAL A 106 -110.92 28.79 59.06
CA VAL A 106 -111.10 27.49 58.40
C VAL A 106 -109.81 27.13 57.67
N TRP A 107 -109.24 25.97 58.00
CA TRP A 107 -108.05 25.43 57.35
C TRP A 107 -108.43 24.46 56.23
N THR A 108 -107.79 24.59 55.08
CA THR A 108 -107.98 23.72 53.91
C THR A 108 -106.65 23.43 53.23
N ASN A 109 -106.55 22.30 52.53
CA ASN A 109 -105.46 22.04 51.60
C ASN A 109 -105.99 22.16 50.15
N PRO A 110 -105.65 23.24 49.41
CA PRO A 110 -106.09 23.44 48.04
C PRO A 110 -105.24 22.70 46.98
N ILE A 111 -104.07 22.16 47.33
CA ILE A 111 -103.10 21.59 46.38
C ILE A 111 -102.50 20.31 46.97
N LYS A 112 -102.63 19.16 46.31
CA LYS A 112 -101.90 17.95 46.74
C LYS A 112 -101.50 17.09 45.54
N PRO A 113 -100.40 16.33 45.61
CA PRO A 113 -100.05 15.34 44.60
C PRO A 113 -101.19 14.33 44.39
N SER A 114 -101.37 13.85 43.17
CA SER A 114 -102.44 12.90 42.87
C SER A 114 -102.32 11.64 43.74
N GLY A 115 -103.46 11.14 44.23
CA GLY A 115 -103.53 9.98 45.11
C GLY A 115 -102.93 10.15 46.51
N SER A 116 -102.48 11.35 46.92
CA SER A 116 -101.92 11.59 48.26
C SER A 116 -102.96 11.79 49.36
N VAL A 117 -102.60 11.42 50.59
CA VAL A 117 -103.40 11.63 51.80
C VAL A 117 -102.67 12.61 52.72
N VAL A 118 -103.14 13.87 52.72
CA VAL A 118 -102.76 14.86 53.73
C VAL A 118 -103.84 14.91 54.79
N SER A 119 -103.48 14.66 56.06
CA SER A 119 -104.36 14.99 57.18
C SER A 119 -104.04 16.39 57.67
N LEU A 120 -105.08 17.23 57.78
CA LEU A 120 -105.05 18.53 58.45
C LEU A 120 -105.85 18.41 59.74
N ASN A 121 -105.17 18.19 60.87
CA ASN A 121 -105.83 18.16 62.18
C ASN A 121 -105.83 19.58 62.77
N ALA A 122 -107.00 20.23 62.80
CA ALA A 122 -107.14 21.64 63.15
C ALA A 122 -107.86 21.86 64.48
N THR A 123 -107.31 22.75 65.31
CA THR A 123 -107.85 23.15 66.61
C THR A 123 -107.89 24.67 66.70
N GLY A 124 -109.08 25.25 66.50
CA GLY A 124 -109.27 26.70 66.43
C GLY A 124 -108.40 27.31 65.33
N SER A 125 -107.47 28.19 65.69
CA SER A 125 -106.56 28.80 64.72
C SER A 125 -105.25 28.04 64.48
N GLN A 126 -105.08 26.81 64.99
CA GLN A 126 -103.91 25.95 64.72
C GLN A 126 -104.27 24.75 63.83
N VAL A 127 -103.28 24.24 63.09
CA VAL A 127 -103.41 23.01 62.29
C VAL A 127 -102.10 22.24 62.23
N ARG A 128 -102.16 20.91 62.35
CA ARG A 128 -101.06 19.98 62.09
C ARG A 128 -101.26 19.30 60.74
N ALA A 129 -100.31 19.47 59.84
CA ALA A 129 -100.26 18.79 58.55
C ALA A 129 -99.39 17.52 58.67
N THR A 130 -99.88 16.40 58.14
CA THR A 130 -99.13 15.14 58.01
C THR A 130 -99.17 14.69 56.56
N PHE A 131 -98.04 14.17 56.07
CA PHE A 131 -97.81 13.80 54.68
C PHE A 131 -97.52 12.30 54.59
N ASP A 132 -98.03 11.65 53.54
CA ASP A 132 -97.85 10.22 53.27
C ASP A 132 -96.71 9.92 52.27
N ARG A 133 -96.18 10.96 51.61
CA ARG A 133 -95.12 10.88 50.59
C ARG A 133 -94.44 12.24 50.38
N THR A 134 -93.41 12.25 49.55
CA THR A 134 -92.74 13.47 49.05
C THR A 134 -93.57 14.19 47.97
N GLY A 135 -93.45 15.51 47.86
CA GLY A 135 -94.19 16.34 46.89
C GLY A 135 -94.60 17.71 47.42
N SER A 136 -95.27 18.49 46.57
CA SER A 136 -95.77 19.84 46.89
C SER A 136 -97.23 19.82 47.34
N PHE A 137 -97.47 20.29 48.56
CA PHE A 137 -98.80 20.36 49.19
C PHE A 137 -99.20 21.82 49.47
N GLY A 138 -100.49 22.12 49.53
CA GLY A 138 -101.02 23.44 49.84
C GLY A 138 -101.40 23.57 51.32
N LEU A 139 -101.43 24.81 51.79
CA LEU A 139 -102.01 25.17 53.07
C LEU A 139 -102.76 26.50 52.94
N ARG A 140 -104.05 26.52 53.25
CA ARG A 140 -104.89 27.71 53.15
C ARG A 140 -105.69 27.95 54.43
N ALA A 141 -105.58 29.16 54.97
CA ALA A 141 -106.42 29.67 56.05
C ALA A 141 -107.45 30.66 55.48
N VAL A 142 -108.71 30.55 55.89
CA VAL A 142 -109.82 31.42 55.44
C VAL A 142 -110.57 31.98 56.66
N ALA A 143 -110.92 33.26 56.63
CA ALA A 143 -111.76 33.91 57.63
C ALA A 143 -112.62 35.00 56.97
N ALA A 144 -113.95 34.88 57.10
CA ALA A 144 -114.91 35.70 56.38
C ALA A 144 -114.57 35.81 54.87
N ASN A 145 -114.23 37.01 54.38
CA ASN A 145 -113.84 37.26 52.99
C ASN A 145 -112.33 37.32 52.73
N ARG A 146 -111.48 36.95 53.71
CA ARG A 146 -110.01 36.94 53.59
C ARG A 146 -109.47 35.52 53.53
N SER A 147 -108.37 35.31 52.80
CA SER A 147 -107.66 34.02 52.83
C SER A 147 -106.16 34.14 52.56
N PHE A 148 -105.37 33.41 53.35
CA PHE A 148 -103.92 33.26 53.22
C PHE A 148 -103.62 31.89 52.60
N ASN A 149 -102.67 31.79 51.67
CA ASN A 149 -102.25 30.52 51.06
C ASN A 149 -100.73 30.32 51.19
N ALA A 150 -100.25 29.07 51.28
CA ALA A 150 -98.83 28.70 51.20
C ALA A 150 -98.66 27.34 50.51
N VAL A 151 -97.41 27.02 50.13
CA VAL A 151 -97.02 25.71 49.56
C VAL A 151 -95.96 25.07 50.46
N LEU A 152 -96.06 23.76 50.67
CA LEU A 152 -95.21 22.94 51.53
C LEU A 152 -94.56 21.85 50.67
N ASN A 153 -93.24 21.92 50.46
CA ASN A 153 -92.49 21.00 49.60
C ASN A 153 -91.80 19.93 50.46
N VAL A 154 -92.33 18.71 50.47
CA VAL A 154 -91.77 17.56 51.20
C VAL A 154 -90.75 16.84 50.33
N VAL A 155 -89.50 16.72 50.78
CA VAL A 155 -88.38 16.14 50.01
C VAL A 155 -87.85 14.83 50.61
N PRO A 156 -87.26 13.91 49.83
CA PRO A 156 -86.73 12.64 50.34
C PRO A 156 -85.59 12.83 51.34
N SER A 157 -85.49 11.96 52.34
CA SER A 157 -84.40 11.90 53.31
C SER A 157 -83.98 10.44 53.54
N LEU A 158 -82.69 10.14 53.42
CA LEU A 158 -82.15 8.79 53.56
C LEU A 158 -82.37 8.23 54.98
N THR A 159 -82.80 6.98 55.09
CA THR A 159 -83.00 6.25 56.37
C THR A 159 -82.28 4.91 56.42
N ALA A 160 -82.18 4.18 55.30
CA ALA A 160 -81.54 2.86 55.24
C ALA A 160 -80.83 2.62 53.90
N LEU A 161 -79.98 1.59 53.86
CA LEU A 161 -79.34 1.05 52.66
C LEU A 161 -79.80 -0.39 52.42
N GLN A 162 -80.11 -0.71 51.16
CA GLN A 162 -80.38 -2.06 50.67
C GLN A 162 -79.20 -2.52 49.80
N ILE A 163 -78.76 -3.77 49.96
CA ILE A 163 -77.69 -4.36 49.14
C ILE A 163 -78.16 -5.70 48.56
N SER A 164 -78.11 -5.85 47.24
CA SER A 164 -78.46 -7.10 46.56
C SER A 164 -77.32 -7.65 45.70
N ASN A 165 -77.44 -8.91 45.29
CA ASN A 165 -76.65 -9.45 44.17
C ASN A 165 -77.14 -8.85 42.83
N ALA A 166 -76.56 -9.29 41.71
CA ALA A 166 -76.94 -8.88 40.36
C ALA A 166 -78.35 -9.36 39.94
N SER A 167 -78.88 -10.42 40.55
CA SER A 167 -80.24 -10.95 40.32
C SER A 167 -81.33 -10.15 41.05
N GLY A 168 -80.96 -9.38 42.09
CA GLY A 168 -81.88 -8.64 42.95
C GLY A 168 -82.09 -9.24 44.35
N ASP A 169 -81.51 -10.41 44.64
CA ASP A 169 -81.62 -11.06 45.96
C ASP A 169 -80.80 -10.32 47.01
N ASN A 170 -81.36 -10.12 48.20
CA ASN A 170 -80.69 -9.40 49.28
C ASN A 170 -79.47 -10.19 49.81
N ILE A 171 -78.29 -9.56 49.83
CA ILE A 171 -77.03 -10.13 50.36
C ILE A 171 -76.64 -9.60 51.75
N GLN A 172 -77.58 -8.94 52.44
CA GLN A 172 -77.48 -8.57 53.86
C GLN A 172 -77.79 -9.82 54.74
N THR A 173 -77.01 -10.89 54.56
CA THR A 173 -77.20 -12.19 55.23
C THR A 173 -76.46 -12.31 56.56
N ASN A 174 -77.02 -13.07 57.51
CA ASN A 174 -76.39 -13.36 58.81
C ASN A 174 -75.19 -14.32 58.74
N ALA A 175 -74.95 -14.94 57.58
CA ALA A 175 -73.81 -15.82 57.32
C ALA A 175 -72.93 -15.24 56.17
N PRO A 176 -71.61 -15.49 56.17
CA PRO A 176 -70.73 -15.04 55.08
C PRO A 176 -71.09 -15.66 53.73
N LEU A 177 -71.02 -14.85 52.68
CA LEU A 177 -71.16 -15.28 51.29
C LEU A 177 -69.86 -15.93 50.80
N GLU A 178 -69.87 -17.22 50.47
CA GLU A 178 -68.70 -17.90 49.92
C GLU A 178 -68.52 -17.60 48.42
N ILE A 179 -67.29 -17.29 48.00
CA ILE A 179 -66.92 -17.14 46.59
C ILE A 179 -65.61 -17.87 46.26
N ALA A 180 -65.61 -18.60 45.15
CA ALA A 180 -64.41 -19.21 44.55
C ALA A 180 -63.69 -18.26 43.57
N THR A 181 -64.23 -17.06 43.34
CA THR A 181 -63.72 -16.04 42.42
C THR A 181 -62.88 -14.98 43.14
N SER A 182 -62.03 -14.27 42.40
CA SER A 182 -61.28 -13.10 42.91
C SER A 182 -62.12 -11.80 42.92
N ARG A 183 -63.41 -11.84 42.55
CA ARG A 183 -64.33 -10.70 42.49
C ARG A 183 -65.76 -11.07 42.93
N LEU A 184 -66.41 -10.10 43.58
CA LEU A 184 -67.85 -10.05 43.87
C LEU A 184 -68.48 -8.83 43.17
N ASN A 185 -69.73 -8.94 42.72
CA ASN A 185 -70.51 -7.83 42.15
C ASN A 185 -71.87 -7.72 42.87
N ALA A 186 -72.26 -6.50 43.23
CA ALA A 186 -73.46 -6.20 44.01
C ALA A 186 -74.12 -4.88 43.55
N LEU A 187 -75.36 -4.67 44.02
CA LEU A 187 -76.17 -3.46 43.82
C LEU A 187 -76.44 -2.79 45.17
N VAL A 188 -76.38 -1.47 45.24
CA VAL A 188 -76.64 -0.66 46.45
C VAL A 188 -77.73 0.39 46.15
N ARG A 189 -78.71 0.50 47.05
CA ARG A 189 -79.86 1.42 46.94
C ARG A 189 -80.12 2.13 48.28
N GLY A 190 -80.52 3.40 48.23
CA GLY A 190 -80.96 4.16 49.40
C GLY A 190 -82.46 4.08 49.60
N ILE A 191 -82.91 4.11 50.85
CA ILE A 191 -84.34 4.10 51.25
C ILE A 191 -84.69 5.43 51.91
N ASP A 192 -85.86 6.00 51.60
CA ASP A 192 -86.32 7.30 52.12
C ASP A 192 -87.08 7.22 53.46
N GLN A 193 -87.58 8.36 53.95
CA GLN A 193 -88.34 8.43 55.22
C GLN A 193 -89.77 7.88 55.15
N PHE A 194 -90.18 7.40 53.98
CA PHE A 194 -91.46 6.73 53.73
C PHE A 194 -91.26 5.24 53.38
N GLY A 195 -90.02 4.73 53.44
CA GLY A 195 -89.67 3.34 53.14
C GLY A 195 -89.48 3.03 51.65
N ASN A 196 -89.45 4.04 50.78
CA ASN A 196 -89.33 3.86 49.33
C ASN A 196 -87.87 3.91 48.87
N VAL A 197 -87.56 3.23 47.77
CA VAL A 197 -86.25 3.35 47.12
C VAL A 197 -86.09 4.77 46.55
N MET A 198 -85.01 5.44 46.94
CA MET A 198 -84.66 6.77 46.44
C MET A 198 -84.32 6.70 44.94
N SER A 199 -84.92 7.59 44.14
CA SER A 199 -84.73 7.66 42.69
C SER A 199 -83.31 8.06 42.26
N ALA A 200 -82.55 8.72 43.14
CA ALA A 200 -81.12 8.94 43.01
C ALA A 200 -80.38 8.07 44.06
N PRO A 201 -79.37 7.27 43.66
CA PRO A 201 -78.58 6.49 44.62
C PRO A 201 -77.75 7.42 45.51
N PRO A 202 -77.62 7.12 46.81
CA PRO A 202 -76.81 7.94 47.71
C PRO A 202 -75.31 7.71 47.46
N SER A 203 -74.50 8.76 47.63
CA SER A 203 -73.04 8.63 47.57
C SER A 203 -72.52 7.71 48.68
N VAL A 204 -71.86 6.62 48.30
CA VAL A 204 -71.35 5.59 49.21
C VAL A 204 -69.82 5.59 49.32
N THR A 205 -69.31 5.28 50.52
CA THR A 205 -67.90 4.93 50.75
C THR A 205 -67.78 3.52 51.30
N VAL A 206 -66.77 2.77 50.82
CA VAL A 206 -66.60 1.35 51.12
C VAL A 206 -65.26 1.11 51.81
N THR A 207 -65.28 0.39 52.93
CA THR A 207 -64.10 -0.05 53.68
C THR A 207 -64.23 -1.52 54.06
N SER A 208 -63.17 -2.17 54.54
CA SER A 208 -63.26 -3.55 55.02
C SER A 208 -62.26 -3.87 56.13
N THR A 209 -62.59 -4.87 56.95
CA THR A 209 -61.60 -5.64 57.71
C THR A 209 -61.51 -7.06 57.14
N ALA A 210 -60.34 -7.70 57.20
CA ALA A 210 -60.12 -9.03 56.63
C ALA A 210 -59.33 -9.94 57.58
N THR A 211 -59.60 -11.24 57.51
CA THR A 211 -58.80 -12.29 58.14
C THR A 211 -58.31 -13.27 57.07
N PRO A 212 -56.99 -13.37 56.81
CA PRO A 212 -55.89 -12.67 57.49
C PRO A 212 -55.76 -11.18 57.14
N LEU A 213 -55.12 -10.41 58.03
CA LEU A 213 -55.05 -8.94 58.00
C LEU A 213 -54.34 -8.33 56.76
N SER A 214 -53.62 -9.13 55.97
CA SER A 214 -53.08 -8.73 54.66
C SER A 214 -54.16 -8.60 53.58
N GLY A 215 -55.40 -9.02 53.87
CA GLY A 215 -56.54 -8.95 52.96
C GLY A 215 -56.94 -7.51 52.68
N ARG A 216 -56.94 -7.14 51.40
CA ARG A 216 -57.37 -5.84 50.89
C ARG A 216 -58.42 -6.03 49.82
N ILE A 217 -59.40 -5.14 49.80
CA ILE A 217 -60.36 -5.03 48.71
C ILE A 217 -60.03 -3.85 47.81
N ILE A 218 -60.43 -3.93 46.54
CA ILE A 218 -60.48 -2.80 45.61
C ILE A 218 -61.95 -2.63 45.18
N PRO A 219 -62.70 -1.70 45.81
CA PRO A 219 -64.08 -1.42 45.45
C PRO A 219 -64.15 -0.46 44.25
N GLN A 220 -65.05 -0.74 43.31
CA GLN A 220 -65.36 0.10 42.16
C GLN A 220 -66.86 0.38 42.16
N ILE A 221 -67.25 1.65 42.27
CA ILE A 221 -68.64 2.10 42.38
C ILE A 221 -69.06 2.80 41.09
N SER A 222 -70.24 2.49 40.55
CA SER A 222 -70.82 3.18 39.40
C SER A 222 -72.34 3.21 39.49
N GLY A 223 -72.91 4.37 39.86
CA GLY A 223 -74.32 4.49 40.21
C GLY A 223 -74.67 3.59 41.39
N SER A 224 -75.61 2.67 41.19
CA SER A 224 -75.93 1.61 42.16
C SER A 224 -74.98 0.40 42.12
N ASN A 225 -74.12 0.24 41.10
CA ASN A 225 -73.27 -0.95 40.99
C ASN A 225 -72.03 -0.83 41.89
N LEU A 226 -71.68 -1.94 42.55
CA LEU A 226 -70.47 -2.12 43.36
C LEU A 226 -69.76 -3.42 42.94
N SER A 227 -68.58 -3.31 42.32
CA SER A 227 -67.66 -4.43 42.11
C SER A 227 -66.57 -4.40 43.18
N ILE A 228 -66.22 -5.55 43.74
CA ILE A 228 -65.20 -5.70 44.77
C ILE A 228 -64.21 -6.76 44.29
N ALA A 229 -62.96 -6.36 44.06
CA ALA A 229 -61.86 -7.31 43.83
C ALA A 229 -61.12 -7.60 45.15
N PHE A 230 -60.73 -8.86 45.34
CA PHE A 230 -59.98 -9.34 46.51
C PHE A 230 -58.54 -9.68 46.09
N ASN A 231 -57.56 -9.51 46.98
CA ASN A 231 -56.14 -9.76 46.66
C ASN A 231 -55.65 -11.17 47.04
N GLN A 232 -56.39 -11.90 47.86
CA GLN A 232 -56.02 -13.22 48.39
C GLN A 232 -57.25 -13.95 48.98
N LEU A 233 -57.03 -15.19 49.43
CA LEU A 233 -57.99 -15.98 50.20
C LEU A 233 -58.24 -15.39 51.61
N GLY A 234 -59.43 -15.61 52.16
CA GLY A 234 -59.79 -15.20 53.52
C GLY A 234 -61.21 -14.65 53.65
N LEU A 235 -61.60 -14.32 54.88
CA LEU A 235 -62.90 -13.74 55.22
C LEU A 235 -62.81 -12.21 55.29
N TYR A 236 -63.68 -11.52 54.57
CA TYR A 236 -63.72 -10.06 54.46
C TYR A 236 -65.06 -9.52 54.96
N ASN A 237 -65.04 -8.61 55.92
CA ASN A 237 -66.21 -7.87 56.38
C ASN A 237 -66.19 -6.48 55.76
N VAL A 238 -67.07 -6.24 54.79
CA VAL A 238 -67.13 -5.03 53.97
C VAL A 238 -68.20 -4.09 54.51
N ARG A 239 -67.82 -2.87 54.88
CA ARG A 239 -68.70 -1.79 55.36
C ARG A 239 -68.96 -0.79 54.25
N ILE A 240 -70.24 -0.50 54.00
CA ILE A 240 -70.73 0.44 52.99
C ILE A 240 -71.50 1.54 53.74
N ASN A 241 -71.08 2.79 53.55
CA ASN A 241 -71.54 3.94 54.35
C ASN A 241 -72.09 5.02 53.42
N ALA A 242 -73.23 5.61 53.75
CA ALA A 242 -73.81 6.75 53.05
C ALA A 242 -74.48 7.72 54.05
N GLN A 243 -74.05 8.99 54.04
CA GLN A 243 -74.47 9.98 55.03
C GLN A 243 -74.31 9.43 56.47
N ASN A 244 -75.41 9.25 57.20
CA ASN A 244 -75.42 8.72 58.58
C ASN A 244 -75.81 7.22 58.66
N VAL A 245 -75.84 6.52 57.52
CA VAL A 245 -76.26 5.10 57.43
C VAL A 245 -75.06 4.22 57.06
N THR A 246 -74.86 3.14 57.82
CA THR A 246 -73.83 2.13 57.55
C THR A 246 -74.45 0.74 57.48
N GLN A 247 -74.10 -0.03 56.46
CA GLN A 247 -74.41 -1.44 56.31
C GLN A 247 -73.11 -2.26 56.22
N THR A 248 -73.12 -3.50 56.70
CA THR A 248 -71.99 -4.45 56.56
C THR A 248 -72.45 -5.71 55.81
N ILE A 249 -71.57 -6.32 55.02
CA ILE A 249 -71.71 -7.67 54.45
C ILE A 249 -70.43 -8.48 54.71
N SER A 250 -70.53 -9.80 54.80
CA SER A 250 -69.39 -10.71 55.05
C SER A 250 -69.18 -11.64 53.85
N VAL A 251 -67.93 -11.83 53.41
CA VAL A 251 -67.59 -12.58 52.18
C VAL A 251 -66.38 -13.48 52.45
N ASN A 252 -66.48 -14.79 52.19
CA ASN A 252 -65.39 -15.75 52.34
C ASN A 252 -64.80 -16.14 50.97
N VAL A 253 -63.51 -15.91 50.76
CA VAL A 253 -62.81 -16.18 49.49
C VAL A 253 -62.02 -17.48 49.60
N VAL A 254 -62.49 -18.53 48.92
CA VAL A 254 -61.96 -19.90 49.01
C VAL A 254 -61.11 -20.30 47.80
N SER A 255 -60.19 -21.26 47.97
CA SER A 255 -59.19 -21.60 46.94
C SER A 255 -59.79 -22.45 45.81
N ALA A 256 -59.55 -22.06 44.56
CA ALA A 256 -59.98 -22.79 43.37
C ALA A 256 -58.83 -22.97 42.37
N LEU A 257 -58.81 -24.09 41.63
CA LEU A 257 -57.78 -24.38 40.62
C LEU A 257 -57.98 -23.52 39.36
N ASP A 258 -57.03 -22.64 39.09
CA ASP A 258 -57.07 -21.73 37.95
C ASP A 258 -56.31 -22.30 36.74
N GLY A 259 -55.09 -22.81 36.94
CA GLY A 259 -54.29 -23.35 35.83
C GLY A 259 -53.10 -24.22 36.25
N LEU A 260 -52.46 -24.82 35.25
CA LEU A 260 -51.21 -25.55 35.37
C LEU A 260 -50.06 -24.69 34.86
N HIS A 261 -48.95 -24.67 35.59
CA HIS A 261 -47.72 -23.98 35.20
C HIS A 261 -46.60 -25.01 35.03
N VAL A 262 -45.98 -25.07 33.85
CA VAL A 262 -44.88 -26.00 33.53
C VAL A 262 -43.54 -25.25 33.48
N SER A 263 -42.47 -25.88 33.96
CA SER A 263 -41.09 -25.38 33.89
C SER A 263 -40.10 -26.50 33.63
N THR A 264 -38.88 -26.18 33.19
CA THR A 264 -37.78 -27.15 33.21
C THR A 264 -37.27 -27.40 34.63
N ALA A 265 -36.48 -28.44 34.85
CA ALA A 265 -35.80 -28.69 36.14
C ALA A 265 -34.90 -27.54 36.62
N GLN A 266 -34.52 -26.61 35.74
CA GLN A 266 -33.77 -25.38 36.06
C GLN A 266 -34.70 -24.18 36.36
N ASN A 267 -35.96 -24.44 36.71
CA ASN A 267 -37.01 -23.45 36.98
C ASN A 267 -37.29 -22.46 35.83
N ARG A 268 -36.89 -22.77 34.59
CA ARG A 268 -37.24 -21.94 33.41
C ARG A 268 -38.70 -22.20 33.03
N PRO A 269 -39.58 -21.18 32.99
CA PRO A 269 -40.98 -21.38 32.62
C PRO A 269 -41.11 -21.84 31.17
N VAL A 270 -41.96 -22.82 30.92
CA VAL A 270 -42.40 -23.21 29.58
C VAL A 270 -43.71 -22.49 29.29
N VAL A 271 -43.84 -21.92 28.09
CA VAL A 271 -45.01 -21.14 27.66
C VAL A 271 -45.63 -21.77 26.42
N ALA A 272 -46.92 -22.11 26.49
CA ALA A 272 -47.62 -22.84 25.42
C ALA A 272 -47.68 -22.09 24.06
N SER A 273 -47.42 -20.77 24.06
CA SER A 273 -47.35 -19.92 22.88
C SER A 273 -46.04 -20.02 22.08
N SER A 274 -44.95 -20.51 22.67
CA SER A 274 -43.61 -20.50 22.05
C SER A 274 -42.80 -21.75 22.40
N PRO A 275 -42.19 -22.46 21.43
CA PRO A 275 -41.46 -23.69 21.72
C PRO A 275 -40.20 -23.43 22.56
N THR A 276 -39.94 -24.29 23.53
CA THR A 276 -38.69 -24.29 24.31
C THR A 276 -37.62 -25.09 23.58
N THR A 277 -36.47 -24.49 23.28
CA THR A 277 -35.38 -25.16 22.58
C THR A 277 -34.67 -26.18 23.47
N VAL A 278 -34.39 -27.37 22.94
CA VAL A 278 -33.69 -28.47 23.60
C VAL A 278 -32.54 -28.95 22.70
N THR A 279 -31.31 -28.98 23.23
CA THR A 279 -30.11 -29.47 22.52
C THR A 279 -29.62 -30.83 23.03
N ALA A 280 -30.15 -31.32 24.15
CA ALA A 280 -29.77 -32.59 24.77
C ALA A 280 -30.67 -33.75 24.31
N VAL A 281 -30.20 -34.98 24.53
CA VAL A 281 -31.00 -36.20 24.34
C VAL A 281 -32.15 -36.36 25.34
N ASN A 282 -32.05 -35.68 26.49
CA ASN A 282 -33.05 -35.74 27.57
C ASN A 282 -33.50 -34.33 27.97
N GLN A 283 -34.79 -34.15 28.27
CA GLN A 283 -35.35 -32.94 28.87
C GLN A 283 -36.26 -33.29 30.04
N VAL A 284 -36.12 -32.58 31.16
CA VAL A 284 -36.98 -32.72 32.33
C VAL A 284 -38.00 -31.58 32.38
N LEU A 285 -39.28 -31.90 32.55
CA LEU A 285 -40.36 -30.93 32.78
C LEU A 285 -41.03 -31.18 34.13
N GLN A 286 -41.32 -30.11 34.86
CA GLN A 286 -42.05 -30.11 36.13
C GLN A 286 -43.33 -29.30 35.99
N VAL A 287 -44.40 -29.71 36.68
CA VAL A 287 -45.71 -29.04 36.67
C VAL A 287 -46.12 -28.64 38.09
N PHE A 288 -46.82 -27.51 38.19
CA PHE A 288 -47.47 -27.05 39.42
C PHE A 288 -48.87 -26.52 39.12
N ALA A 289 -49.88 -27.08 39.77
CA ALA A 289 -51.24 -26.58 39.78
C ALA A 289 -51.35 -25.37 40.73
N ARG A 290 -51.91 -24.26 40.23
CA ARG A 290 -51.98 -22.96 40.93
C ARG A 290 -53.42 -22.47 41.05
N ASN A 291 -53.68 -21.71 42.11
CA ASN A 291 -54.99 -21.14 42.40
C ASN A 291 -55.24 -19.79 41.69
N GLN A 292 -56.43 -19.21 41.89
CA GLN A 292 -56.86 -17.95 41.25
C GLN A 292 -56.09 -16.68 41.68
N PHE A 293 -55.02 -16.84 42.48
CA PHE A 293 -54.07 -15.80 42.86
C PHE A 293 -52.62 -16.16 42.45
N GLY A 294 -52.43 -17.21 41.66
CA GLY A 294 -51.12 -17.70 41.20
C GLY A 294 -50.34 -18.52 42.22
N THR A 295 -50.86 -18.74 43.44
CA THR A 295 -50.22 -19.53 44.49
C THR A 295 -50.34 -21.02 44.19
N VAL A 296 -49.27 -21.79 44.42
CA VAL A 296 -49.30 -23.26 44.26
C VAL A 296 -50.29 -23.88 45.25
N LEU A 297 -51.15 -24.78 44.78
CA LEU A 297 -52.11 -25.48 45.64
C LEU A 297 -51.40 -26.38 46.64
N ALA A 298 -51.79 -26.30 47.92
CA ALA A 298 -51.22 -27.11 49.01
C ALA A 298 -51.37 -28.63 48.79
N GLN A 299 -52.46 -29.03 48.11
CA GLN A 299 -52.62 -30.37 47.56
C GLN A 299 -52.58 -30.26 46.04
N GLN A 300 -51.63 -30.95 45.40
CA GLN A 300 -51.56 -31.06 43.95
C GLN A 300 -52.52 -32.16 43.45
N PRO A 301 -53.16 -32.00 42.28
CA PRO A 301 -53.85 -33.10 41.62
C PRO A 301 -52.83 -34.13 41.10
N GLU A 302 -53.32 -35.31 40.74
CA GLU A 302 -52.54 -36.27 39.95
C GLU A 302 -52.34 -35.75 38.52
N PHE A 303 -51.18 -36.06 37.92
CA PHE A 303 -50.76 -35.53 36.61
C PHE A 303 -50.51 -36.65 35.60
N ALA A 304 -51.33 -36.69 34.55
CA ALA A 304 -51.07 -37.53 33.38
C ALA A 304 -50.26 -36.75 32.33
N TRP A 305 -49.29 -37.41 31.71
CA TRP A 305 -48.45 -36.85 30.65
C TRP A 305 -48.60 -37.69 29.38
N GLN A 306 -48.71 -37.04 28.21
CA GLN A 306 -48.86 -37.73 26.92
C GLN A 306 -48.22 -36.95 25.77
N THR A 307 -47.70 -37.66 24.76
CA THR A 307 -47.27 -37.07 23.49
C THR A 307 -48.50 -36.63 22.68
N ILE A 308 -48.46 -35.41 22.14
CA ILE A 308 -49.45 -34.86 21.18
C ILE A 308 -48.84 -34.73 19.79
N LEU A 309 -47.54 -34.42 19.73
CA LEU A 309 -46.78 -34.29 18.50
C LEU A 309 -45.35 -34.79 18.71
N SER A 310 -44.85 -35.53 17.74
CA SER A 310 -43.45 -35.92 17.57
C SER A 310 -43.13 -36.05 16.08
N PRO A 311 -41.86 -36.09 15.67
CA PRO A 311 -41.47 -36.49 14.31
C PRO A 311 -41.92 -37.93 14.02
N SER A 312 -42.15 -38.23 12.74
CA SER A 312 -42.61 -39.56 12.31
C SER A 312 -41.59 -40.65 12.66
N GLY A 313 -41.99 -41.63 13.46
CA GLY A 313 -41.12 -42.72 13.94
C GLY A 313 -40.26 -42.38 15.16
N ALA A 314 -40.29 -41.15 15.68
CA ALA A 314 -39.47 -40.69 16.80
C ALA A 314 -40.30 -40.23 18.01
N GLU A 315 -41.25 -41.07 18.44
CA GLU A 315 -42.02 -40.83 19.67
C GLU A 315 -41.08 -40.83 20.90
N PRO A 316 -41.21 -39.86 21.82
CA PRO A 316 -40.28 -39.74 22.94
C PRO A 316 -40.71 -40.64 24.12
N ILE A 317 -39.73 -41.17 24.86
CA ILE A 317 -40.00 -41.95 26.07
C ILE A 317 -40.34 -40.99 27.21
N LEU A 318 -41.50 -41.16 27.85
CA LEU A 318 -42.01 -40.32 28.93
C LEU A 318 -41.97 -41.08 30.28
N ASN A 319 -40.95 -40.80 31.09
CA ASN A 319 -40.82 -41.36 32.44
C ASN A 319 -41.41 -40.36 33.47
N ALA A 320 -42.70 -40.51 33.78
CA ALA A 320 -43.40 -39.63 34.72
C ALA A 320 -43.18 -40.00 36.19
N SER A 321 -42.99 -39.00 37.06
CA SER A 321 -42.82 -39.16 38.50
C SER A 321 -43.48 -38.00 39.24
N ARG A 322 -44.63 -38.26 39.89
CA ARG A 322 -45.46 -37.29 40.62
C ARG A 322 -45.80 -36.04 39.80
N ASN A 323 -45.05 -34.96 39.97
CA ASN A 323 -45.23 -33.66 39.30
C ASN A 323 -44.10 -33.34 38.30
N GLN A 324 -43.37 -34.37 37.86
CA GLN A 324 -42.28 -34.28 36.87
C GLN A 324 -42.48 -35.33 35.76
N VAL A 325 -41.94 -35.06 34.58
CA VAL A 325 -41.66 -36.07 33.55
C VAL A 325 -40.24 -35.89 33.03
N ASP A 326 -39.52 -37.00 32.92
CA ASP A 326 -38.22 -37.09 32.27
C ASP A 326 -38.44 -37.63 30.85
N ILE A 327 -38.05 -36.84 29.86
CA ILE A 327 -38.37 -37.05 28.44
C ILE A 327 -37.07 -37.41 27.70
N THR A 328 -37.03 -38.58 27.06
CA THR A 328 -35.91 -38.99 26.18
C THR A 328 -36.33 -38.92 24.72
N PHE A 329 -35.52 -38.24 23.89
CA PHE A 329 -35.73 -38.12 22.45
C PHE A 329 -34.78 -39.03 21.68
N SER A 330 -35.19 -39.43 20.47
CA SER A 330 -34.39 -40.22 19.52
C SER A 330 -34.04 -39.46 18.22
N GLN A 331 -34.62 -38.27 18.03
CA GLN A 331 -34.43 -37.44 16.83
C GLN A 331 -34.66 -35.96 17.16
N ALA A 332 -34.08 -35.07 16.34
CA ALA A 332 -34.45 -33.66 16.35
C ALA A 332 -35.82 -33.40 15.68
N GLY A 333 -36.51 -32.35 16.11
CA GLY A 333 -37.78 -31.91 15.55
C GLY A 333 -38.69 -31.19 16.55
N ALA A 334 -39.92 -30.90 16.12
CA ALA A 334 -40.95 -30.30 16.95
C ALA A 334 -41.69 -31.38 17.75
N TYR A 335 -41.73 -31.22 19.07
CA TYR A 335 -42.47 -32.07 19.99
C TYR A 335 -43.52 -31.25 20.73
N THR A 336 -44.63 -31.88 21.11
CA THR A 336 -45.61 -31.28 22.04
C THR A 336 -46.04 -32.33 23.03
N ILE A 337 -45.75 -32.08 24.31
CA ILE A 337 -46.11 -32.96 25.42
C ILE A 337 -47.23 -32.27 26.21
N ARG A 338 -48.37 -32.93 26.34
CA ARG A 338 -49.49 -32.44 27.16
C ARG A 338 -49.38 -32.98 28.57
N VAL A 339 -49.58 -32.10 29.55
CA VAL A 339 -49.91 -32.47 30.92
C VAL A 339 -51.38 -32.21 31.21
N ILE A 340 -52.01 -33.13 31.94
CA ILE A 340 -53.42 -33.08 32.34
C ILE A 340 -53.48 -33.27 33.86
N GLY A 341 -54.20 -32.40 34.58
CA GLY A 341 -54.35 -32.51 36.02
C GLY A 341 -55.48 -31.62 36.54
N GLY A 342 -56.32 -32.17 37.43
CA GLY A 342 -57.44 -31.44 38.05
C GLY A 342 -58.47 -30.86 37.06
N GLY A 343 -58.64 -31.48 35.89
CA GLY A 343 -59.53 -30.97 34.83
C GLY A 343 -58.95 -29.80 34.01
N LYS A 344 -57.67 -29.44 34.22
CA LYS A 344 -56.92 -28.48 33.41
C LYS A 344 -55.91 -29.22 32.51
N THR A 345 -55.53 -28.59 31.41
CA THR A 345 -54.50 -29.10 30.47
C THR A 345 -53.45 -28.02 30.19
N PHE A 346 -52.24 -28.43 29.82
CA PHE A 346 -51.19 -27.53 29.33
C PHE A 346 -50.33 -28.25 28.28
N ASP A 347 -50.07 -27.60 27.16
CA ASP A 347 -49.28 -28.14 26.04
C ASP A 347 -47.87 -27.55 26.04
N ALA A 348 -46.90 -28.33 26.53
CA ALA A 348 -45.48 -27.98 26.50
C ALA A 348 -44.91 -28.23 25.09
N ARG A 349 -44.75 -27.16 24.31
CA ARG A 349 -44.10 -27.19 23.00
C ARG A 349 -42.57 -27.18 23.18
N LEU A 350 -41.90 -28.18 22.62
CA LEU A 350 -40.45 -28.33 22.66
C LEU A 350 -39.90 -28.36 21.22
N LEU A 351 -38.77 -27.71 20.98
CA LEU A 351 -38.05 -27.79 19.71
C LEU A 351 -36.68 -28.41 19.97
N VAL A 352 -36.57 -29.70 19.65
CA VAL A 352 -35.31 -30.45 19.77
C VAL A 352 -34.47 -30.15 18.53
N THR A 353 -33.28 -29.57 18.70
CA THR A 353 -32.42 -29.13 17.58
C THR A 353 -31.23 -30.06 17.41
N SER A 354 -30.96 -30.51 16.18
CA SER A 354 -29.75 -31.27 15.84
C SER A 354 -28.50 -30.44 16.17
N THR A 355 -27.62 -31.03 17.00
CA THR A 355 -26.35 -30.47 17.43
C THR A 355 -25.26 -31.42 16.97
N VAL A 356 -24.32 -30.97 16.13
CA VAL A 356 -23.22 -31.81 15.64
C VAL A 356 -22.40 -32.31 16.83
N THR A 357 -22.27 -33.63 17.00
CA THR A 357 -21.46 -34.25 18.07
C THR A 357 -20.21 -34.95 17.54
N THR A 358 -20.29 -35.58 16.37
CA THR A 358 -19.16 -36.17 15.65
C THR A 358 -19.21 -35.77 14.18
N ILE A 359 -18.05 -35.78 13.52
CA ILE A 359 -17.96 -35.64 12.06
C ILE A 359 -17.01 -36.68 11.49
N GLU A 360 -17.36 -37.18 10.33
CA GLU A 360 -16.63 -38.13 9.51
C GLU A 360 -16.17 -37.41 8.23
N LEU A 361 -14.94 -37.69 7.81
CA LEU A 361 -14.36 -37.17 6.58
C LEU A 361 -14.35 -38.30 5.54
N LEU A 362 -14.80 -37.99 4.34
CA LEU A 362 -15.06 -38.98 3.30
C LEU A 362 -14.35 -38.61 2.00
N ASN A 363 -13.82 -39.61 1.32
CA ASN A 363 -13.29 -39.52 -0.03
C ASN A 363 -14.44 -39.27 -1.05
N PRO A 364 -14.12 -38.90 -2.30
CA PRO A 364 -15.13 -38.72 -3.36
C PRO A 364 -15.95 -39.97 -3.74
N ASP A 365 -15.61 -41.14 -3.21
CA ASP A 365 -16.30 -42.43 -3.37
C ASP A 365 -17.10 -42.84 -2.12
N ASP A 366 -17.36 -41.90 -1.19
CA ASP A 366 -18.00 -42.10 0.11
C ASP A 366 -17.24 -43.04 1.08
N SER A 367 -15.98 -43.43 0.78
CA SER A 367 -15.13 -44.18 1.72
C SER A 367 -14.55 -43.29 2.83
N ALA A 368 -14.40 -43.84 4.04
CA ALA A 368 -13.95 -43.08 5.21
C ALA A 368 -12.43 -42.78 5.19
N ILE A 369 -12.08 -41.51 5.38
CA ILE A 369 -10.70 -41.04 5.50
C ILE A 369 -10.18 -41.32 6.90
N SER A 370 -9.24 -42.26 7.02
CA SER A 370 -8.47 -42.48 8.24
C SER A 370 -7.47 -41.34 8.47
N SER A 371 -7.42 -40.79 9.67
CA SER A 371 -6.41 -39.79 10.07
C SER A 371 -4.97 -40.33 10.05
N ALA A 372 -4.80 -41.65 10.03
CA ALA A 372 -3.50 -42.34 9.95
C ALA A 372 -2.97 -42.52 8.51
N THR A 373 -3.79 -42.28 7.49
CA THR A 373 -3.43 -42.51 6.08
C THR A 373 -3.44 -41.18 5.32
N PRO A 374 -2.28 -40.64 4.90
CA PRO A 374 -2.24 -39.43 4.09
C PRO A 374 -2.94 -39.59 2.74
N ILE A 375 -3.60 -38.53 2.29
CA ILE A 375 -4.17 -38.40 0.95
C ILE A 375 -3.10 -37.77 0.05
N ASP A 376 -2.60 -38.50 -0.94
CA ASP A 376 -1.66 -37.95 -1.92
C ASP A 376 -2.39 -37.04 -2.93
N VAL A 377 -1.85 -35.83 -3.15
CA VAL A 377 -2.47 -34.79 -3.98
C VAL A 377 -1.47 -34.34 -5.06
N ALA A 378 -1.65 -34.87 -6.28
CA ALA A 378 -0.84 -34.52 -7.45
C ALA A 378 -1.28 -33.23 -8.19
N THR A 379 -2.25 -32.49 -7.63
CA THR A 379 -2.76 -31.24 -8.23
C THR A 379 -2.63 -30.06 -7.26
N ARG A 380 -3.38 -28.98 -7.46
CA ARG A 380 -3.51 -27.87 -6.50
C ARG A 380 -4.66 -28.06 -5.52
N THR A 381 -5.55 -29.04 -5.74
CA THR A 381 -6.81 -29.18 -4.99
C THR A 381 -7.09 -30.61 -4.56
N SER A 382 -7.70 -30.76 -3.39
CA SER A 382 -8.31 -32.02 -2.96
C SER A 382 -9.76 -31.78 -2.53
N ARG A 383 -10.62 -32.78 -2.73
CA ARG A 383 -12.04 -32.76 -2.40
C ARG A 383 -12.32 -33.80 -1.32
N VAL A 384 -13.00 -33.37 -0.26
CA VAL A 384 -13.41 -34.20 0.88
C VAL A 384 -14.86 -33.88 1.19
N ALA A 385 -15.71 -34.89 1.33
CA ALA A 385 -17.04 -34.71 1.85
C ALA A 385 -17.02 -34.78 3.38
N VAL A 386 -17.80 -33.92 4.04
CA VAL A 386 -17.95 -33.89 5.50
C VAL A 386 -19.34 -34.41 5.83
N ARG A 387 -19.42 -35.48 6.62
CA ARG A 387 -20.68 -36.05 7.12
C ARG A 387 -20.71 -35.87 8.64
N GLY A 388 -21.60 -35.00 9.12
CA GLY A 388 -21.76 -34.74 10.56
C GLY A 388 -22.96 -35.51 11.12
N TYR A 389 -22.81 -36.01 12.35
CA TYR A 389 -23.85 -36.73 13.07
C TYR A 389 -24.33 -35.91 14.28
N ASP A 390 -25.64 -35.98 14.59
CA ASP A 390 -26.24 -35.24 15.69
C ASP A 390 -26.10 -35.94 17.06
N GLN A 391 -26.73 -35.40 18.10
CA GLN A 391 -26.68 -35.97 19.45
C GLN A 391 -27.39 -37.32 19.61
N PHE A 392 -28.06 -37.82 18.56
CA PHE A 392 -28.69 -39.13 18.50
C PHE A 392 -27.92 -40.11 17.60
N GLY A 393 -26.83 -39.66 16.97
CA GLY A 393 -26.08 -40.44 15.98
C GLY A 393 -26.68 -40.41 14.56
N ASN A 394 -27.70 -39.58 14.31
CA ASN A 394 -28.30 -39.46 12.98
C ASN A 394 -27.49 -38.51 12.09
N ALA A 395 -27.34 -38.84 10.80
CA ALA A 395 -26.63 -37.98 9.85
C ALA A 395 -27.41 -36.68 9.58
N ILE A 396 -26.75 -35.53 9.72
CA ILE A 396 -27.34 -34.20 9.54
C ILE A 396 -27.28 -33.81 8.06
N ALA A 397 -28.44 -33.77 7.39
CA ALA A 397 -28.53 -33.42 5.97
C ALA A 397 -28.09 -31.97 5.64
N ASN A 398 -28.38 -31.03 6.54
CA ASN A 398 -28.02 -29.61 6.41
C ASN A 398 -27.03 -29.20 7.51
N LEU A 399 -25.73 -29.41 7.25
CA LEU A 399 -24.69 -29.09 8.23
C LEU A 399 -24.54 -27.57 8.47
N PRO A 400 -24.19 -27.15 9.70
CA PRO A 400 -23.67 -25.80 9.93
C PRO A 400 -22.43 -25.53 9.06
N ALA A 401 -22.15 -24.25 8.80
CA ALA A 401 -21.09 -23.83 7.88
C ALA A 401 -19.74 -24.51 8.20
N ILE A 402 -19.19 -25.21 7.22
CA ILE A 402 -17.89 -25.88 7.32
C ILE A 402 -16.78 -24.82 7.24
N THR A 403 -15.86 -24.88 8.20
CA THR A 403 -14.68 -24.03 8.36
C THR A 403 -13.44 -24.92 8.41
N SER A 404 -12.26 -24.34 8.22
CA SER A 404 -10.98 -25.07 8.29
C SER A 404 -10.02 -24.43 9.29
N VAL A 405 -9.30 -25.26 10.04
CA VAL A 405 -8.13 -24.87 10.82
C VAL A 405 -6.96 -25.72 10.33
N THR A 406 -5.95 -25.10 9.73
CA THR A 406 -4.71 -25.81 9.36
C THR A 406 -3.86 -25.97 10.62
N SER A 407 -3.65 -27.21 11.09
CA SER A 407 -2.86 -27.50 12.29
C SER A 407 -1.37 -27.67 11.99
N SER A 408 -1.03 -28.09 10.77
CA SER A 408 0.34 -28.09 10.26
C SER A 408 0.37 -27.77 8.77
N ALA A 409 1.40 -27.04 8.35
CA ALA A 409 1.71 -26.72 6.97
C ALA A 409 3.23 -26.55 6.82
N PRO A 410 3.82 -26.82 5.64
CA PRO A 410 5.22 -26.49 5.38
C PRO A 410 5.39 -24.97 5.39
N THR A 411 6.52 -24.43 5.83
CA THR A 411 6.73 -22.99 6.14
C THR A 411 6.29 -22.04 5.01
N GLY A 412 5.18 -21.29 5.20
CA GLY A 412 4.59 -20.39 4.19
C GLY A 412 3.56 -21.04 3.25
N GLY A 413 3.28 -22.32 3.44
CA GLY A 413 2.17 -23.05 2.81
C GLY A 413 0.83 -22.71 3.46
N THR A 414 -0.24 -22.73 2.67
CA THR A 414 -1.63 -22.54 3.11
C THR A 414 -2.58 -23.51 2.39
N ALA A 415 -3.63 -23.93 3.10
CA ALA A 415 -4.73 -24.72 2.55
C ALA A 415 -6.02 -23.89 2.64
N ALA A 416 -6.40 -23.23 1.55
CA ALA A 416 -7.61 -22.41 1.49
C ALA A 416 -8.85 -23.28 1.28
N LEU A 417 -9.84 -23.15 2.15
CA LEU A 417 -11.11 -23.88 2.06
C LEU A 417 -12.12 -23.13 1.18
N SER A 418 -12.79 -23.87 0.30
CA SER A 418 -14.05 -23.49 -0.34
C SER A 418 -15.08 -24.62 -0.14
N THR A 419 -16.37 -24.29 -0.03
CA THR A 419 -17.41 -25.25 0.36
C THR A 419 -18.65 -25.16 -0.53
N SER A 420 -19.31 -26.31 -0.72
CA SER A 420 -20.55 -26.43 -1.49
C SER A 420 -21.42 -27.52 -0.88
N GLY A 421 -22.32 -27.14 0.04
CA GLY A 421 -23.03 -28.10 0.89
C GLY A 421 -22.06 -28.83 1.83
N SER A 422 -22.17 -30.15 1.91
CA SER A 422 -21.27 -31.03 2.66
C SER A 422 -19.86 -31.16 2.05
N ASN A 423 -19.64 -30.71 0.81
CA ASN A 423 -18.36 -30.87 0.11
C ASN A 423 -17.38 -29.73 0.44
N ALA A 424 -16.22 -30.09 0.97
CA ALA A 424 -15.06 -29.22 1.15
C ALA A 424 -14.07 -29.41 -0.02
N THR A 425 -13.65 -28.31 -0.65
CA THR A 425 -12.54 -28.30 -1.61
C THR A 425 -11.40 -27.48 -1.03
N LEU A 426 -10.32 -28.16 -0.65
CA LEU A 426 -9.09 -27.55 -0.17
C LEU A 426 -8.20 -27.19 -1.35
N THR A 427 -7.71 -25.95 -1.39
CA THR A 427 -6.80 -25.44 -2.40
C THR A 427 -5.46 -25.09 -1.77
N PHE A 428 -4.40 -25.77 -2.19
CA PHE A 428 -3.06 -25.60 -1.66
C PHE A 428 -2.27 -24.56 -2.49
N ASN A 429 -1.36 -23.83 -1.85
CA ASN A 429 -0.47 -22.88 -2.51
C ASN A 429 0.96 -23.40 -2.75
N ARG A 430 1.34 -24.55 -2.17
CA ARG A 430 2.65 -25.20 -2.33
C ARG A 430 2.59 -26.70 -2.03
N ALA A 431 3.54 -27.46 -2.58
CA ALA A 431 3.83 -28.84 -2.19
C ALA A 431 4.30 -29.00 -0.73
N GLY A 432 4.18 -30.22 -0.21
CA GLY A 432 4.50 -30.65 1.15
C GLY A 432 3.32 -31.28 1.89
N THR A 433 3.55 -31.77 3.10
CA THR A 433 2.51 -32.39 3.94
C THR A 433 1.76 -31.33 4.76
N TYR A 434 0.43 -31.35 4.69
CA TYR A 434 -0.48 -30.51 5.47
C TYR A 434 -1.36 -31.38 6.35
N THR A 435 -1.59 -31.00 7.60
CA THR A 435 -2.70 -31.54 8.40
C THR A 435 -3.77 -30.46 8.55
N VAL A 436 -4.96 -30.73 8.02
CA VAL A 436 -6.08 -29.78 7.98
C VAL A 436 -7.24 -30.33 8.80
N GLY A 437 -7.64 -29.59 9.83
CA GLY A 437 -8.86 -29.82 10.57
C GLY A 437 -10.04 -29.18 9.84
N LEU A 438 -10.98 -29.99 9.38
CA LEU A 438 -12.29 -29.51 8.92
C LEU A 438 -13.22 -29.46 10.14
N ARG A 439 -13.95 -28.36 10.30
CA ARG A 439 -14.77 -28.06 11.47
C ARG A 439 -16.17 -27.63 11.07
N THR A 440 -17.19 -28.20 11.72
CA THR A 440 -18.57 -27.66 11.69
C THR A 440 -19.15 -27.67 13.11
N GLY A 441 -19.81 -26.58 13.48
CA GLY A 441 -20.20 -26.31 14.87
C GLY A 441 -18.99 -26.27 15.82
N SER A 442 -19.03 -27.08 16.87
CA SER A 442 -17.95 -27.27 17.86
C SER A 442 -16.97 -28.39 17.51
N VAL A 443 -17.26 -29.21 16.50
CA VAL A 443 -16.54 -30.47 16.23
C VAL A 443 -15.55 -30.30 15.08
N THR A 444 -14.32 -30.81 15.26
CA THR A 444 -13.25 -30.79 14.25
C THR A 444 -12.71 -32.20 14.05
N SER A 445 -12.46 -32.59 12.79
CA SER A 445 -11.76 -33.82 12.43
C SER A 445 -10.62 -33.50 11.46
N PHE A 446 -9.53 -34.25 11.51
CA PHE A 446 -8.27 -33.94 10.83
C PHE A 446 -7.95 -34.98 9.75
N ALA A 447 -7.61 -34.49 8.56
CA ALA A 447 -7.02 -35.27 7.48
C ALA A 447 -5.61 -34.74 7.15
N THR A 448 -4.74 -35.65 6.72
CA THR A 448 -3.37 -35.32 6.28
C THR A 448 -3.29 -35.41 4.76
N PHE A 449 -2.72 -34.40 4.12
CA PHE A 449 -2.61 -34.28 2.67
C PHE A 449 -1.13 -34.16 2.28
N ASN A 450 -0.64 -35.12 1.50
CA ASN A 450 0.69 -35.09 0.90
C ASN A 450 0.59 -34.42 -0.47
N VAL A 451 0.83 -33.12 -0.52
CA VAL A 451 0.79 -32.38 -1.78
C VAL A 451 2.10 -32.60 -2.51
N ALA A 452 2.09 -33.46 -3.52
CA ALA A 452 3.26 -33.79 -4.33
C ALA A 452 3.72 -32.58 -5.15
N GLN A 453 5.02 -32.44 -5.40
CA GLN A 453 5.54 -31.43 -6.31
C GLN A 453 5.57 -32.01 -7.73
N THR A 454 4.72 -31.50 -8.62
CA THR A 454 4.51 -32.06 -9.96
C THR A 454 4.83 -31.03 -11.02
N VAL A 455 5.76 -31.34 -11.93
CA VAL A 455 6.15 -30.44 -13.02
C VAL A 455 4.95 -30.14 -13.92
N THR A 456 4.68 -28.86 -14.22
CA THR A 456 3.56 -28.49 -15.13
C THR A 456 3.98 -27.68 -16.35
N ARG A 457 5.12 -26.99 -16.29
CA ARG A 457 5.69 -26.24 -17.42
C ARG A 457 7.16 -25.92 -17.16
N ALA A 458 7.84 -25.48 -18.21
CA ALA A 458 9.06 -24.68 -18.07
C ALA A 458 8.74 -23.18 -18.17
N VAL A 459 9.59 -22.33 -17.59
CA VAL A 459 9.56 -20.86 -17.76
C VAL A 459 10.98 -20.34 -17.98
N PHE A 460 11.13 -19.35 -18.87
CA PHE A 460 12.38 -18.62 -19.03
C PHE A 460 12.59 -17.62 -17.90
N THR A 461 13.85 -17.28 -17.63
CA THR A 461 14.24 -16.29 -16.64
C THR A 461 15.37 -15.39 -17.13
N ASN A 462 15.48 -14.19 -16.56
CA ASN A 462 16.67 -13.36 -16.74
C ASN A 462 17.82 -13.81 -15.82
N SER A 463 18.97 -13.13 -15.92
CA SER A 463 20.15 -13.32 -15.07
C SER A 463 19.92 -13.06 -13.57
N ALA A 464 18.85 -12.33 -13.21
CA ALA A 464 18.41 -12.13 -11.83
C ALA A 464 17.42 -13.22 -11.36
N ASN A 465 17.29 -14.34 -12.10
CA ASN A 465 16.36 -15.44 -11.83
C ASN A 465 14.87 -15.05 -11.78
N GLN A 466 14.48 -13.91 -12.34
CA GLN A 466 13.09 -13.46 -12.45
C GLN A 466 12.43 -14.10 -13.67
N ASN A 467 11.16 -14.53 -13.58
CA ASN A 467 10.42 -15.09 -14.72
C ASN A 467 10.28 -14.04 -15.85
N LEU A 468 10.51 -14.46 -17.08
CA LEU A 468 10.25 -13.69 -18.29
C LEU A 468 8.89 -14.05 -18.90
N GLY A 469 8.33 -13.12 -19.69
CA GLY A 469 7.17 -13.38 -20.54
C GLY A 469 7.54 -14.12 -21.83
N THR A 470 6.57 -14.27 -22.73
CA THR A 470 6.77 -14.86 -24.08
C THR A 470 7.52 -13.93 -25.04
N LEU A 471 7.71 -12.67 -24.68
CA LEU A 471 8.48 -11.67 -25.39
C LEU A 471 9.44 -10.96 -24.42
N THR A 472 10.69 -10.79 -24.81
CA THR A 472 11.64 -9.87 -24.20
C THR A 472 12.27 -9.00 -25.30
N THR A 473 12.59 -7.75 -25.00
CA THR A 473 13.22 -6.82 -25.96
C THR A 473 14.61 -6.44 -25.47
N ILE A 474 15.60 -6.48 -26.36
CA ILE A 474 16.97 -6.03 -26.08
C ILE A 474 17.45 -5.01 -27.11
N ASN A 475 18.30 -4.09 -26.64
CA ASN A 475 18.96 -3.06 -27.46
C ASN A 475 20.46 -3.36 -27.68
N GLY A 476 20.93 -4.53 -27.23
CA GLY A 476 22.31 -4.99 -27.34
C GLY A 476 22.43 -6.23 -28.24
N THR A 477 23.65 -6.75 -28.37
CA THR A 477 23.99 -7.87 -29.27
C THR A 477 23.74 -9.27 -28.70
N GLY A 478 23.38 -9.40 -27.42
CA GLY A 478 23.16 -10.69 -26.79
C GLY A 478 22.37 -10.63 -25.48
N VAL A 479 21.93 -11.79 -25.01
CA VAL A 479 21.14 -11.97 -23.78
C VAL A 479 21.52 -13.27 -23.07
N SER A 480 21.53 -13.26 -21.73
CA SER A 480 21.59 -14.48 -20.94
C SER A 480 20.19 -14.84 -20.45
N LEU A 481 19.70 -16.00 -20.88
CA LEU A 481 18.42 -16.57 -20.45
C LEU A 481 18.67 -17.79 -19.59
N GLY A 482 18.03 -17.86 -18.42
CA GLY A 482 17.83 -19.13 -17.72
C GLY A 482 16.54 -19.81 -18.20
N VAL A 483 16.42 -21.11 -17.96
CA VAL A 483 15.14 -21.83 -18.03
C VAL A 483 14.98 -22.69 -16.78
N ARG A 484 13.75 -22.83 -16.30
CA ARG A 484 13.45 -23.76 -15.20
C ARG A 484 12.10 -24.45 -15.37
N ALA A 485 12.09 -25.75 -15.12
CA ALA A 485 10.91 -26.51 -14.77
C ALA A 485 10.31 -25.98 -13.47
N VAL A 486 9.00 -25.72 -13.49
CA VAL A 486 8.22 -25.27 -12.34
C VAL A 486 7.03 -26.19 -12.08
N ASP A 487 6.67 -26.27 -10.81
CA ASP A 487 5.59 -27.12 -10.31
C ASP A 487 4.19 -26.56 -10.60
N GLN A 488 3.14 -27.22 -10.10
CA GLN A 488 1.76 -26.76 -10.25
C GLN A 488 1.44 -25.45 -9.51
N PHE A 489 2.37 -24.96 -8.67
CA PHE A 489 2.27 -23.72 -7.92
C PHE A 489 3.03 -22.56 -8.60
N GLY A 490 3.95 -22.87 -9.52
CA GLY A 490 4.82 -21.93 -10.22
C GLY A 490 6.19 -21.75 -9.56
N LEU A 491 6.54 -22.63 -8.62
CA LEU A 491 7.82 -22.63 -7.91
C LEU A 491 8.82 -23.56 -8.62
N PRO A 492 10.14 -23.28 -8.54
CA PRO A 492 11.16 -24.13 -9.16
C PRO A 492 11.14 -25.56 -8.59
N MET A 493 11.30 -26.54 -9.48
CA MET A 493 11.63 -27.90 -9.07
C MET A 493 13.04 -27.94 -8.42
N PRO A 494 13.25 -28.71 -7.33
CA PRO A 494 14.54 -28.78 -6.63
C PRO A 494 15.63 -29.48 -7.44
N MET A 495 15.24 -30.40 -8.32
CA MET A 495 16.07 -30.89 -9.42
C MET A 495 15.46 -30.38 -10.73
N GLN A 496 16.32 -29.92 -11.64
CA GLN A 496 15.93 -29.45 -12.96
C GLN A 496 16.23 -30.54 -13.99
N PRO A 497 15.34 -30.85 -14.94
CA PRO A 497 15.63 -31.77 -16.02
C PRO A 497 16.69 -31.17 -16.97
N ASP A 498 17.32 -32.00 -17.81
CA ASP A 498 18.29 -31.53 -18.79
C ASP A 498 17.62 -30.86 -20.00
N PHE A 499 17.68 -29.53 -20.05
CA PHE A 499 17.11 -28.76 -21.15
C PHE A 499 18.03 -28.71 -22.37
N THR A 500 17.48 -29.06 -23.52
CA THR A 500 18.05 -28.79 -24.85
C THR A 500 17.57 -27.43 -25.33
N TRP A 501 18.46 -26.62 -25.92
CA TRP A 501 18.13 -25.29 -26.42
C TRP A 501 18.28 -25.21 -27.94
N THR A 502 17.35 -24.54 -28.61
CA THR A 502 17.32 -24.37 -30.07
C THR A 502 16.76 -23.00 -30.46
N THR A 503 17.02 -22.57 -31.70
CA THR A 503 16.33 -21.47 -32.36
C THR A 503 15.30 -22.04 -33.33
N THR A 504 14.02 -21.80 -33.08
CA THR A 504 12.92 -22.31 -33.92
C THR A 504 12.44 -21.29 -34.97
N THR A 505 12.79 -20.01 -34.80
CA THR A 505 12.65 -18.98 -35.83
C THR A 505 13.77 -17.97 -35.67
N VAL A 506 14.37 -17.54 -36.78
CA VAL A 506 15.36 -16.46 -36.84
C VAL A 506 14.98 -15.51 -37.99
N PRO A 507 15.40 -14.23 -37.97
CA PRO A 507 15.24 -13.33 -39.11
C PRO A 507 15.95 -13.85 -40.37
N ALA A 508 15.61 -13.30 -41.54
CA ALA A 508 16.21 -13.73 -42.80
C ALA A 508 17.75 -13.62 -42.79
N ASP A 509 18.41 -14.68 -43.25
CA ASP A 509 19.87 -14.89 -43.28
C ASP A 509 20.59 -14.73 -41.92
N ALA A 510 19.85 -14.66 -40.82
CA ALA A 510 20.37 -14.39 -39.48
C ALA A 510 20.95 -15.62 -38.78
N GLN A 511 21.76 -15.38 -37.76
CA GLN A 511 22.36 -16.40 -36.90
C GLN A 511 22.20 -16.02 -35.43
N ALA A 512 22.07 -17.04 -34.57
CA ALA A 512 22.12 -16.87 -33.13
C ALA A 512 23.03 -17.96 -32.55
N LEU A 513 24.12 -17.55 -31.91
CA LEU A 513 25.07 -18.44 -31.28
C LEU A 513 24.63 -18.70 -29.83
N LEU A 514 24.26 -19.94 -29.54
CA LEU A 514 23.78 -20.37 -28.22
C LEU A 514 24.92 -21.04 -27.44
N ALA A 515 25.47 -20.35 -26.44
CA ALA A 515 26.41 -20.92 -25.48
C ALA A 515 25.64 -21.47 -24.27
N THR A 516 25.33 -22.77 -24.30
CA THR A 516 24.44 -23.46 -23.35
C THR A 516 25.19 -24.16 -22.22
N THR A 517 24.73 -23.96 -20.98
CA THR A 517 24.67 -25.04 -19.99
C THR A 517 23.27 -25.67 -20.04
N ASN A 518 22.97 -26.72 -19.24
CA ASN A 518 21.62 -27.31 -19.15
C ASN A 518 20.55 -26.22 -19.02
N ASN A 519 20.55 -25.49 -17.90
CA ASN A 519 19.43 -24.62 -17.51
C ASN A 519 19.70 -23.13 -17.75
N SER A 520 20.70 -22.80 -18.58
CA SER A 520 21.01 -21.42 -18.98
C SER A 520 21.69 -21.37 -20.36
N SER A 521 21.34 -20.38 -21.17
CA SER A 521 22.03 -20.08 -22.43
C SER A 521 22.40 -18.61 -22.52
N HIS A 522 23.66 -18.34 -22.85
CA HIS A 522 24.07 -17.02 -23.32
C HIS A 522 23.97 -17.00 -24.85
N ILE A 523 23.14 -16.11 -25.36
CA ILE A 523 22.71 -16.09 -26.76
C ILE A 523 23.25 -14.80 -27.38
N ILE A 524 24.05 -14.92 -28.43
CA ILE A 524 24.61 -13.80 -29.20
C ILE A 524 23.91 -13.78 -30.56
N PHE A 525 23.35 -12.62 -30.91
CA PHE A 525 22.67 -12.35 -32.17
C PHE A 525 23.60 -11.63 -33.15
N ASP A 526 23.35 -11.76 -34.44
CA ASP A 526 24.13 -11.11 -35.49
C ASP A 526 23.45 -9.86 -36.09
N ARG A 527 22.13 -9.69 -35.89
CA ARG A 527 21.35 -8.55 -36.40
C ARG A 527 20.07 -8.29 -35.61
N THR A 528 19.35 -7.25 -36.01
CA THR A 528 18.04 -6.88 -35.46
C THR A 528 16.92 -7.78 -35.97
N GLY A 529 15.91 -8.05 -35.14
CA GLY A 529 14.71 -8.81 -35.50
C GLY A 529 14.16 -9.66 -34.36
N ASP A 530 13.13 -10.45 -34.65
CA ASP A 530 12.51 -11.36 -33.69
C ASP A 530 13.11 -12.78 -33.84
N TYR A 531 13.83 -13.23 -32.81
CA TYR A 531 14.36 -14.59 -32.72
C TYR A 531 13.52 -15.40 -31.74
N VAL A 532 13.01 -16.58 -32.13
CA VAL A 532 12.28 -17.48 -31.22
C VAL A 532 13.24 -18.53 -30.69
N ILE A 533 13.52 -18.44 -29.39
CA ILE A 533 14.34 -19.39 -28.64
C ILE A 533 13.43 -20.42 -27.99
N THR A 534 13.73 -21.69 -28.20
CA THR A 534 13.00 -22.83 -27.63
C THR A 534 13.91 -23.60 -26.69
N ALA A 535 13.42 -23.86 -25.48
CA ALA A 535 14.05 -24.77 -24.53
C ALA A 535 13.09 -25.95 -24.25
N SER A 536 13.60 -27.17 -24.35
CA SER A 536 12.81 -28.40 -24.24
C SER A 536 13.49 -29.47 -23.39
N ALA A 537 12.70 -30.22 -22.63
CA ALA A 537 13.12 -31.35 -21.81
C ALA A 537 11.95 -32.33 -21.65
N ASP A 538 12.15 -33.61 -22.00
CA ASP A 538 11.09 -34.63 -22.08
C ASP A 538 9.85 -34.15 -22.86
N THR A 539 8.71 -33.96 -22.18
CA THR A 539 7.46 -33.45 -22.75
C THR A 539 7.28 -31.94 -22.58
N LEU A 540 8.22 -31.25 -21.92
CA LEU A 540 8.22 -29.80 -21.76
C LEU A 540 8.83 -29.15 -22.99
N SER A 541 8.14 -28.13 -23.52
CA SER A 541 8.71 -27.18 -24.48
C SER A 541 8.21 -25.79 -24.13
N VAL A 542 9.11 -24.81 -24.09
CA VAL A 542 8.79 -23.40 -23.85
C VAL A 542 9.52 -22.52 -24.86
N ASN A 543 8.81 -21.53 -25.41
CA ASN A 543 9.34 -20.59 -26.40
C ASN A 543 9.34 -19.16 -25.82
N ILE A 544 10.39 -18.41 -26.13
CA ILE A 544 10.45 -16.95 -25.91
C ILE A 544 10.93 -16.26 -27.19
N THR A 545 10.21 -15.21 -27.57
CA THR A 545 10.67 -14.29 -28.61
C THR A 545 11.64 -13.30 -27.97
N VAL A 546 12.89 -13.29 -28.42
CA VAL A 546 13.83 -12.21 -28.17
C VAL A 546 13.73 -11.24 -29.33
N ARG A 547 13.10 -10.08 -29.10
CA ARG A 547 13.10 -8.96 -30.02
C ARG A 547 14.40 -8.18 -29.85
N VAL A 548 15.27 -8.30 -30.83
CA VAL A 548 16.47 -7.49 -30.96
C VAL A 548 16.08 -6.20 -31.67
N ALA A 549 15.77 -5.16 -30.90
CA ALA A 549 15.30 -3.89 -31.43
C ALA A 549 16.48 -3.10 -32.03
N GLN A 550 16.28 -2.47 -33.19
CA GLN A 550 17.29 -1.58 -33.77
C GLN A 550 17.48 -0.36 -32.86
N ASN A 551 18.67 -0.23 -32.30
CA ASN A 551 19.04 0.85 -31.38
C ASN A 551 20.19 1.65 -31.97
N LEU A 552 20.01 2.96 -32.14
CA LEU A 552 21.06 3.86 -32.63
C LEU A 552 22.26 3.81 -31.67
N SER A 553 23.33 3.15 -32.09
CA SER A 553 24.55 3.02 -31.30
C SER A 553 25.49 4.19 -31.53
N ASN A 554 25.53 4.73 -32.76
CA ASN A 554 26.41 5.84 -33.10
C ASN A 554 25.95 6.75 -34.25
N VAL A 555 26.47 7.98 -34.29
CA VAL A 555 26.38 8.95 -35.39
C VAL A 555 27.74 9.56 -35.74
N SER A 556 28.22 9.33 -36.97
CA SER A 556 29.46 9.93 -37.51
C SER A 556 29.13 11.11 -38.42
N VAL A 557 30.03 12.09 -38.56
CA VAL A 557 30.05 13.00 -39.72
C VAL A 557 31.42 12.94 -40.40
N THR A 558 31.41 12.83 -41.74
CA THR A 558 32.61 12.93 -42.57
C THR A 558 32.52 14.19 -43.45
N PRO A 559 33.54 15.07 -43.47
CA PRO A 559 34.73 15.04 -42.62
C PRO A 559 34.40 15.41 -41.15
N GLY A 560 35.13 14.82 -40.20
CA GLY A 560 34.96 15.09 -38.76
C GLY A 560 35.46 16.48 -38.32
N GLY A 561 36.19 17.17 -39.20
CA GLY A 561 36.59 18.56 -39.08
C GLY A 561 37.39 18.96 -40.32
N ALA A 562 37.46 20.26 -40.63
CA ALA A 562 38.14 20.74 -41.83
C ALA A 562 38.55 22.22 -41.71
N ASN A 563 39.66 22.58 -42.36
CA ASN A 563 39.96 23.98 -42.65
C ASN A 563 39.40 24.35 -44.04
N VAL A 564 38.34 25.13 -44.08
CA VAL A 564 37.67 25.55 -45.31
C VAL A 564 38.12 26.96 -45.68
N ALA A 565 38.61 27.15 -46.90
CA ALA A 565 38.99 28.48 -47.38
C ALA A 565 37.78 29.42 -47.39
N ARG A 566 37.96 30.70 -47.03
CA ARG A 566 36.88 31.71 -47.01
C ARG A 566 36.03 31.71 -48.30
N GLY A 567 34.72 31.55 -48.15
CA GLY A 567 33.77 31.48 -49.28
C GLY A 567 33.73 30.14 -50.06
N ALA A 568 34.58 29.16 -49.74
CA ALA A 568 34.50 27.82 -50.34
C ALA A 568 33.37 26.98 -49.70
N ALA A 569 32.94 25.92 -50.40
CA ALA A 569 31.95 24.98 -49.93
C ALA A 569 32.57 23.59 -49.68
N LEU A 570 31.99 22.84 -48.74
CA LEU A 570 32.42 21.50 -48.36
C LEU A 570 31.20 20.66 -47.94
N GLU A 571 31.13 19.41 -48.40
CA GLU A 571 30.04 18.51 -48.06
C GLU A 571 30.34 17.75 -46.75
N PHE A 572 29.42 17.84 -45.78
CA PHE A 572 29.43 17.03 -44.57
C PHE A 572 28.36 15.94 -44.68
N ARG A 573 28.76 14.68 -44.52
CA ARG A 573 27.88 13.51 -44.63
C ARG A 573 27.73 12.83 -43.27
N LEU A 574 26.49 12.75 -42.77
CA LEU A 574 26.19 12.00 -41.54
C LEU A 574 25.94 10.52 -41.84
N SER A 575 26.52 9.64 -41.02
CA SER A 575 26.23 8.20 -40.98
C SER A 575 25.61 7.85 -39.63
N ALA A 576 24.54 7.04 -39.61
CA ALA A 576 23.81 6.65 -38.40
C ALA A 576 23.64 5.14 -38.36
N VAL A 577 24.05 4.50 -37.26
CA VAL A 577 24.33 3.05 -37.24
C VAL A 577 23.86 2.38 -35.95
N ASP A 578 23.43 1.13 -36.05
CA ASP A 578 22.88 0.35 -34.95
C ASP A 578 23.91 -0.47 -34.18
N GLN A 579 23.47 -1.19 -33.14
CA GLN A 579 24.35 -1.96 -32.25
C GLN A 579 25.04 -3.17 -32.92
N PHE A 580 24.75 -3.47 -34.19
CA PHE A 580 25.42 -4.51 -34.98
C PHE A 580 26.33 -3.93 -36.07
N GLY A 581 26.33 -2.61 -36.25
CA GLY A 581 26.94 -1.99 -37.42
C GLY A 581 26.10 -2.21 -38.68
N ASN A 582 24.78 -2.01 -38.61
CA ASN A 582 23.95 -1.78 -39.79
C ASN A 582 23.46 -0.33 -39.80
N ASN A 583 23.24 0.25 -40.98
CA ASN A 583 22.71 1.61 -41.07
C ASN A 583 21.28 1.66 -40.51
N VAL A 584 21.03 2.59 -39.58
CA VAL A 584 19.67 2.91 -39.14
C VAL A 584 18.99 3.67 -40.27
N GLY A 585 18.00 3.05 -40.92
CA GLY A 585 17.36 3.60 -42.12
C GLY A 585 16.86 5.04 -41.91
N ASN A 586 17.14 5.93 -42.86
CA ASN A 586 17.10 7.41 -42.76
C ASN A 586 15.69 8.04 -42.61
N ASN A 587 14.81 7.46 -41.78
CA ASN A 587 13.44 7.92 -41.53
C ASN A 587 13.33 9.04 -40.48
N SER A 588 14.46 9.64 -40.07
CA SER A 588 14.52 10.82 -39.20
C SER A 588 15.19 11.98 -39.91
N SER A 589 14.55 13.16 -39.91
CA SER A 589 15.11 14.37 -40.56
C SER A 589 16.38 14.83 -39.85
N ILE A 590 17.53 14.69 -40.51
CA ILE A 590 18.83 15.12 -40.00
C ILE A 590 18.81 16.65 -39.87
N ALA A 591 18.97 17.15 -38.64
CA ALA A 591 19.03 18.57 -38.36
C ALA A 591 20.48 19.04 -38.42
N TRP A 592 20.80 19.83 -39.45
CA TRP A 592 22.10 20.48 -39.62
C TRP A 592 22.06 21.93 -39.10
N SER A 593 23.14 22.36 -38.46
CA SER A 593 23.36 23.77 -38.10
C SER A 593 24.85 24.13 -38.13
N ALA A 594 25.17 25.42 -38.25
CA ALA A 594 26.54 25.91 -38.21
C ALA A 594 26.63 27.19 -37.37
N THR A 595 27.76 27.39 -36.66
CA THR A 595 27.99 28.59 -35.83
C THR A 595 28.58 29.78 -36.61
N GLY A 596 28.79 29.62 -37.92
CA GLY A 596 29.23 30.65 -38.85
C GLY A 596 29.45 30.02 -40.23
N GLY A 597 29.29 30.81 -41.30
CA GLY A 597 28.96 30.25 -42.62
C GLY A 597 27.49 29.80 -42.69
N THR A 598 27.14 28.98 -43.68
CA THR A 598 25.81 28.39 -43.83
C THR A 598 25.90 26.89 -44.09
N ILE A 599 24.85 26.12 -43.77
CA ILE A 599 24.73 24.70 -44.10
C ILE A 599 23.29 24.36 -44.50
N ASN A 600 23.11 23.48 -45.48
CA ASN A 600 21.79 23.04 -45.94
C ASN A 600 21.39 21.65 -45.38
N SER A 601 20.16 21.21 -45.65
CA SER A 601 19.63 19.93 -45.18
C SER A 601 20.31 18.69 -45.77
N ALA A 602 21.09 18.84 -46.84
CA ALA A 602 21.93 17.78 -47.40
C ALA A 602 23.35 17.75 -46.80
N GLY A 603 23.67 18.65 -45.86
CA GLY A 603 24.98 18.73 -45.23
C GLY A 603 26.04 19.54 -46.00
N MET A 604 25.66 20.19 -47.11
CA MET A 604 26.58 21.08 -47.83
C MET A 604 26.78 22.37 -47.04
N PHE A 605 28.00 22.58 -46.53
CA PHE A 605 28.44 23.77 -45.82
C PHE A 605 29.07 24.78 -46.79
N THR A 606 28.94 26.07 -46.50
CA THR A 606 29.64 27.17 -47.19
C THR A 606 30.29 28.11 -46.18
N ALA A 607 31.60 28.32 -46.29
CA ALA A 607 32.38 29.15 -45.39
C ALA A 607 32.03 30.63 -45.50
N GLY A 608 32.03 31.32 -44.36
CA GLY A 608 31.90 32.78 -44.31
C GLY A 608 33.11 33.53 -44.86
N THR A 609 33.03 34.86 -44.85
CA THR A 609 34.15 35.76 -45.20
C THR A 609 35.09 36.05 -44.03
N THR A 610 34.62 35.85 -42.80
CA THR A 610 35.38 36.03 -41.55
C THR A 610 36.20 34.78 -41.25
N LEU A 611 37.48 34.96 -40.92
CA LEU A 611 38.35 33.86 -40.50
C LEU A 611 38.12 33.51 -39.03
N GLY A 612 38.27 32.24 -38.67
CA GLY A 612 38.12 31.79 -37.28
C GLY A 612 37.55 30.38 -37.15
N ASN A 613 37.40 29.92 -35.91
CA ASN A 613 36.93 28.58 -35.59
C ASN A 613 35.41 28.55 -35.38
N TYR A 614 34.74 27.73 -36.17
CA TYR A 614 33.31 27.48 -36.17
C TYR A 614 33.02 25.99 -35.95
N ARG A 615 31.74 25.65 -35.85
CA ARG A 615 31.25 24.28 -35.67
C ARG A 615 30.14 24.01 -36.66
N VAL A 616 30.18 22.86 -37.31
CA VAL A 616 29.05 22.25 -38.02
C VAL A 616 28.50 21.15 -37.11
N THR A 617 27.20 21.19 -36.82
CA THR A 617 26.52 20.21 -35.96
C THR A 617 25.49 19.47 -36.78
N ALA A 618 25.52 18.14 -36.72
CA ALA A 618 24.52 17.25 -37.29
C ALA A 618 23.81 16.52 -36.17
N ARG A 619 22.47 16.45 -36.20
CA ARG A 619 21.68 15.80 -35.15
C ARG A 619 20.61 14.88 -35.73
N ILE A 620 20.48 13.70 -35.13
CA ILE A 620 19.44 12.72 -35.43
C ILE A 620 18.92 12.14 -34.11
N GLY A 621 17.66 12.44 -33.79
CA GLY A 621 17.07 12.15 -32.47
C GLY A 621 17.80 12.83 -31.31
N SER A 622 18.25 12.04 -30.34
CA SER A 622 19.04 12.49 -29.19
C SER A 622 20.54 12.63 -29.49
N ALA A 623 21.05 11.92 -30.50
CA ALA A 623 22.47 11.89 -30.83
C ALA A 623 22.86 13.05 -31.77
N SER A 624 24.06 13.60 -31.58
CA SER A 624 24.58 14.70 -32.41
C SER A 624 26.10 14.69 -32.49
N TYR A 625 26.64 14.82 -33.70
CA TYR A 625 28.06 14.98 -33.97
C TYR A 625 28.39 16.46 -34.24
N VAL A 626 29.56 16.92 -33.80
CA VAL A 626 30.02 18.31 -33.97
C VAL A 626 31.36 18.34 -34.70
N ALA A 627 31.34 18.58 -36.00
CA ALA A 627 32.54 18.78 -36.79
C ALA A 627 33.13 20.19 -36.54
N ALA A 628 34.44 20.25 -36.27
CA ALA A 628 35.15 21.51 -36.09
C ALA A 628 35.56 22.10 -37.45
N VAL A 629 35.18 23.35 -37.73
CA VAL A 629 35.45 23.98 -39.03
C VAL A 629 36.21 25.29 -38.83
N SER A 630 37.49 25.33 -39.22
CA SER A 630 38.22 26.60 -39.26
C SER A 630 38.02 27.25 -40.63
N VAL A 631 37.51 28.48 -40.67
CA VAL A 631 37.53 29.28 -41.90
C VAL A 631 38.89 29.96 -41.98
N VAL A 632 39.68 29.56 -42.98
CA VAL A 632 41.07 29.99 -43.17
C VAL A 632 41.22 30.86 -44.41
N ALA A 633 42.35 31.58 -44.50
CA ALA A 633 42.81 32.09 -45.78
C ALA A 633 43.13 30.91 -46.71
N SER A 634 42.90 31.06 -48.02
CA SER A 634 43.25 30.04 -49.01
C SER A 634 44.74 29.70 -48.88
N ALA A 635 45.06 28.40 -48.82
CA ALA A 635 46.44 27.95 -48.68
C ALA A 635 47.30 28.46 -49.85
N THR A 636 48.46 29.03 -49.54
CA THR A 636 49.41 29.56 -50.54
C THR A 636 50.67 28.70 -50.58
N ASN A 637 51.15 28.40 -51.79
CA ASN A 637 52.36 27.60 -52.01
C ASN A 637 53.66 28.36 -51.67
N ALA A 638 53.58 29.49 -50.95
CA ALA A 638 54.63 30.49 -50.79
C ALA A 638 55.84 30.05 -49.94
N ASN A 639 55.74 28.92 -49.24
CA ASN A 639 56.79 28.36 -48.38
C ASN A 639 57.47 27.12 -48.98
N LEU A 640 57.08 26.69 -50.20
CA LEU A 640 57.68 25.56 -50.90
C LEU A 640 58.82 26.05 -51.81
N GLN A 641 59.93 25.32 -51.79
CA GLN A 641 61.18 25.63 -52.49
C GLN A 641 61.35 24.81 -53.76
N ASP A 642 60.80 23.60 -53.82
CA ASP A 642 60.86 22.74 -55.01
C ASP A 642 59.62 22.93 -55.92
N PRO A 643 59.80 23.35 -57.20
CA PRO A 643 58.68 23.56 -58.10
C PRO A 643 57.89 22.29 -58.46
N ALA A 644 58.51 21.11 -58.42
CA ALA A 644 57.85 19.85 -58.74
C ALA A 644 56.97 19.35 -57.58
N ILE A 645 57.45 19.45 -56.34
CA ILE A 645 56.61 19.22 -55.14
C ILE A 645 55.45 20.22 -55.11
N ALA A 646 55.70 21.51 -55.36
CA ALA A 646 54.65 22.52 -55.37
C ALA A 646 53.57 22.25 -56.44
N ALA A 647 53.96 21.87 -57.66
CA ALA A 647 53.03 21.51 -58.73
C ALA A 647 52.27 20.20 -58.46
N LEU A 648 52.95 19.19 -57.92
CA LEU A 648 52.32 17.92 -57.54
C LEU A 648 51.32 18.11 -56.39
N LEU A 649 51.71 18.80 -55.32
CA LEU A 649 50.82 19.12 -54.21
C LEU A 649 49.59 19.91 -54.67
N GLN A 650 49.76 20.87 -55.57
CA GLN A 650 48.64 21.63 -56.15
C GLN A 650 47.63 20.75 -56.92
N THR A 651 48.06 19.58 -57.38
CA THR A 651 47.22 18.58 -58.06
C THR A 651 46.56 17.62 -57.08
N LEU A 652 47.30 17.14 -56.07
CA LEU A 652 46.80 16.17 -55.08
C LEU A 652 45.84 16.83 -54.07
N TYR A 653 46.16 18.02 -53.57
CA TYR A 653 45.32 18.79 -52.63
C TYR A 653 44.06 19.41 -53.29
N GLY A 654 43.54 18.80 -54.36
CA GLY A 654 42.37 19.27 -55.10
C GLY A 654 41.04 19.08 -54.36
N ASP A 655 40.99 18.16 -53.39
CA ASP A 655 39.85 17.93 -52.49
C ASP A 655 39.94 18.74 -51.17
N GLY A 656 41.14 19.24 -50.83
CA GLY A 656 41.43 20.01 -49.63
C GLY A 656 42.11 19.24 -48.49
N GLU A 657 42.57 17.99 -48.69
CA GLU A 657 43.38 17.23 -47.73
C GLU A 657 44.57 16.52 -48.42
N ILE A 658 45.66 16.23 -47.69
CA ILE A 658 46.73 15.34 -48.16
C ILE A 658 46.48 13.96 -47.52
N SER A 659 46.03 12.98 -48.30
CA SER A 659 45.81 11.62 -47.81
C SER A 659 47.12 10.85 -47.55
N ARG A 660 47.01 9.67 -46.92
CA ARG A 660 48.14 8.75 -46.70
C ARG A 660 48.81 8.33 -48.02
N ALA A 661 48.03 8.08 -49.06
CA ALA A 661 48.55 7.67 -50.37
C ALA A 661 49.31 8.82 -51.05
N GLU A 662 48.78 10.03 -50.95
CA GLU A 662 49.34 11.22 -51.57
C GLU A 662 50.60 11.71 -50.85
N MET A 663 50.67 11.58 -49.53
CA MET A 663 51.91 11.85 -48.80
C MET A 663 53.01 10.83 -49.15
N MET A 664 52.67 9.54 -49.35
CA MET A 664 53.63 8.57 -49.90
C MET A 664 54.06 8.92 -51.34
N GLN A 665 53.14 9.44 -52.18
CA GLN A 665 53.44 9.88 -53.55
C GLN A 665 54.36 11.11 -53.56
N LEU A 666 54.11 12.12 -52.72
CA LEU A 666 54.94 13.30 -52.53
C LEU A 666 56.34 12.93 -52.03
N ILE A 667 56.45 12.03 -51.03
CA ILE A 667 57.74 11.55 -50.54
C ILE A 667 58.49 10.78 -51.66
N ARG A 668 57.83 9.86 -52.37
CA ARG A 668 58.46 9.10 -53.45
C ARG A 668 58.79 9.93 -54.70
N SER A 669 58.11 11.05 -54.98
CA SER A 669 58.49 11.93 -56.10
C SER A 669 59.85 12.60 -55.91
N THR A 670 60.28 12.83 -54.66
CA THR A 670 61.58 13.48 -54.31
C THR A 670 62.84 12.69 -54.67
N VAL A 671 62.67 11.50 -55.25
CA VAL A 671 63.76 10.65 -55.76
C VAL A 671 63.50 10.20 -57.20
N SER A 672 62.53 10.80 -57.89
CA SER A 672 62.25 10.54 -59.30
C SER A 672 63.35 11.07 -60.23
N ASN A 673 64.06 12.12 -59.81
CA ASN A 673 65.13 12.77 -60.55
C ASN A 673 66.56 12.44 -60.04
N GLY A 674 66.70 11.61 -59.00
CA GLY A 674 67.98 11.26 -58.40
C GLY A 674 67.93 11.01 -56.89
N ASN A 675 68.93 11.50 -56.17
CA ASN A 675 68.93 11.56 -54.70
C ASN A 675 68.23 12.84 -54.23
N ILE A 676 67.57 12.79 -53.07
CA ILE A 676 66.78 13.90 -52.54
C ILE A 676 67.63 15.17 -52.32
N SER A 677 67.16 16.31 -52.80
CA SER A 677 67.81 17.61 -52.61
C SER A 677 67.48 18.26 -51.25
N SER A 678 68.22 19.32 -50.92
CA SER A 678 67.94 20.13 -49.73
C SER A 678 66.58 20.85 -49.79
N ALA A 679 66.14 21.25 -50.99
CA ALA A 679 64.85 21.91 -51.20
C ALA A 679 63.69 20.92 -50.99
N GLU A 680 63.75 19.76 -51.64
CA GLU A 680 62.74 18.70 -51.48
C GLU A 680 62.62 18.22 -50.02
N LEU A 681 63.75 18.07 -49.32
CA LEU A 681 63.75 17.72 -47.91
C LEU A 681 63.22 18.84 -47.01
N SER A 682 63.46 20.11 -47.37
CA SER A 682 62.86 21.26 -46.67
C SER A 682 61.35 21.28 -46.82
N ASP A 683 60.85 21.03 -48.03
CA ASP A 683 59.42 21.03 -48.35
C ASP A 683 58.68 19.87 -47.68
N LEU A 684 59.23 18.65 -47.73
CA LEU A 684 58.68 17.51 -47.00
C LEU A 684 58.64 17.78 -45.48
N ARG A 685 59.65 18.46 -44.93
CA ARG A 685 59.67 18.88 -43.51
C ARG A 685 58.62 19.94 -43.20
N PHE A 686 58.40 20.92 -44.08
CA PHE A 686 57.33 21.90 -43.95
C PHE A 686 55.94 21.22 -43.99
N LEU A 687 55.69 20.33 -44.95
CA LEU A 687 54.42 19.60 -45.09
C LEU A 687 54.13 18.68 -43.89
N ALA A 688 55.16 18.06 -43.31
CA ALA A 688 55.04 17.25 -42.10
C ALA A 688 55.02 18.06 -40.78
N SER A 689 55.25 19.37 -40.82
CA SER A 689 55.26 20.24 -39.63
C SER A 689 53.85 20.56 -39.10
N ALA A 690 53.79 21.24 -37.96
CA ALA A 690 52.58 21.90 -37.46
C ALA A 690 52.40 23.35 -37.98
N GLN A 691 53.35 23.87 -38.77
CA GLN A 691 53.35 25.25 -39.29
C GLN A 691 52.69 25.37 -40.68
N THR A 692 52.35 24.26 -41.32
CA THR A 692 51.72 24.27 -42.64
C THR A 692 50.20 24.39 -42.56
N ASN A 693 49.62 25.11 -43.52
CA ASN A 693 48.16 25.28 -43.63
C ASN A 693 47.48 24.12 -44.37
N PHE A 694 48.25 23.26 -45.06
CA PHE A 694 47.71 22.10 -45.76
C PHE A 694 47.17 21.06 -44.76
N GLN A 695 45.90 20.66 -44.92
CA GLN A 695 45.29 19.60 -44.13
C GLN A 695 45.93 18.25 -44.46
N MET A 696 46.00 17.39 -43.44
CA MET A 696 46.58 16.05 -43.51
C MET A 696 46.16 15.33 -42.22
N PRO A 697 45.73 14.06 -42.27
CA PRO A 697 45.32 13.33 -41.07
C PRO A 697 46.45 13.27 -40.03
N ALA A 698 46.11 13.34 -38.75
CA ALA A 698 47.10 13.47 -37.66
C ALA A 698 48.15 12.34 -37.67
N HIS A 699 47.72 11.12 -37.97
CA HIS A 699 48.58 9.95 -38.10
C HIS A 699 49.51 10.03 -39.32
N VAL A 700 49.01 10.45 -40.49
CA VAL A 700 49.83 10.65 -41.70
C VAL A 700 50.91 11.70 -41.45
N ARG A 701 50.56 12.79 -40.75
CA ARG A 701 51.49 13.85 -40.35
C ARG A 701 52.57 13.35 -39.38
N GLU A 702 52.23 12.56 -38.35
CA GLU A 702 53.22 12.03 -37.40
C GLU A 702 54.15 10.99 -38.03
N LEU A 703 53.64 10.14 -38.93
CA LEU A 703 54.43 9.18 -39.70
C LEU A 703 55.36 9.90 -40.69
N ALA A 704 54.85 10.87 -41.45
CA ALA A 704 55.66 11.69 -42.35
C ALA A 704 56.75 12.44 -41.58
N ARG A 705 56.42 13.07 -40.45
CA ARG A 705 57.39 13.75 -39.58
C ARG A 705 58.46 12.80 -39.04
N SER A 706 58.06 11.61 -38.63
CA SER A 706 58.97 10.55 -38.17
C SER A 706 59.94 10.06 -39.25
N LEU A 707 59.51 10.11 -40.53
CA LEU A 707 60.33 9.79 -41.70
C LEU A 707 61.32 10.92 -42.06
N VAL A 708 60.88 12.18 -42.07
CA VAL A 708 61.66 13.30 -42.66
C VAL A 708 62.54 14.05 -41.66
N THR A 709 62.33 13.84 -40.35
CA THR A 709 63.12 14.46 -39.26
C THR A 709 64.08 13.46 -38.60
N ASN A 710 64.96 13.95 -37.72
CA ASN A 710 65.86 13.10 -36.97
C ASN A 710 65.10 12.29 -35.91
N ASN A 711 65.09 10.96 -36.06
CA ASN A 711 64.36 10.02 -35.23
C ASN A 711 65.24 8.79 -34.94
N PRO A 712 65.42 8.36 -33.66
CA PRO A 712 66.21 7.18 -33.32
C PRO A 712 65.82 5.91 -34.10
N ALA A 713 64.52 5.72 -34.39
CA ALA A 713 64.04 4.58 -35.15
C ALA A 713 64.55 4.55 -36.61
N ASN A 714 64.85 5.70 -37.22
CA ASN A 714 65.39 5.74 -38.59
C ASN A 714 66.81 5.16 -38.67
N LEU A 715 67.53 5.05 -37.55
CA LEU A 715 68.90 4.51 -37.54
C LEU A 715 68.94 3.04 -37.97
N ARG A 716 67.82 2.31 -37.89
CA ARG A 716 67.71 0.91 -38.30
C ARG A 716 66.50 0.60 -39.18
N TYR A 717 66.66 -0.43 -40.00
CA TYR A 717 65.60 -1.10 -40.73
C TYR A 717 65.93 -2.60 -40.84
N ARG A 718 65.04 -3.47 -40.37
CA ARG A 718 65.20 -4.93 -40.32
C ARG A 718 66.51 -5.37 -39.65
N GLY A 719 66.85 -4.69 -38.55
CA GLY A 719 68.09 -4.88 -37.79
C GLY A 719 69.36 -4.30 -38.43
N GLN A 720 69.35 -3.95 -39.72
CA GLN A 720 70.47 -3.32 -40.42
C GLN A 720 70.50 -1.81 -40.19
N ALA A 721 71.66 -1.18 -40.36
CA ALA A 721 71.78 0.28 -40.30
C ALA A 721 71.14 0.93 -41.53
N LEU A 722 70.43 2.05 -41.32
CA LEU A 722 69.80 2.83 -42.40
C LEU A 722 70.12 4.32 -42.30
N GLY A 723 69.76 4.96 -41.18
CA GLY A 723 70.05 6.38 -40.91
C GLY A 723 68.87 7.32 -41.20
N ASN A 724 68.96 8.54 -40.68
CA ASN A 724 67.95 9.59 -40.91
C ASN A 724 67.94 10.07 -42.35
N LEU A 725 66.79 10.59 -42.80
CA LEU A 725 66.67 11.22 -44.11
C LEU A 725 67.45 12.56 -44.16
N VAL A 726 68.41 12.64 -45.08
CA VAL A 726 69.29 13.80 -45.30
C VAL A 726 69.35 14.15 -46.78
N ALA A 727 69.75 15.39 -47.10
CA ALA A 727 70.03 15.76 -48.48
C ALA A 727 71.15 14.87 -49.03
N GLY A 728 70.94 14.30 -50.22
CA GLY A 728 71.81 13.27 -50.81
C GLY A 728 71.42 11.82 -50.48
N SER A 729 70.39 11.55 -49.65
CA SER A 729 69.82 10.21 -49.47
C SER A 729 69.30 9.64 -50.80
N THR A 730 69.54 8.34 -51.03
CA THR A 730 69.18 7.65 -52.28
C THR A 730 67.70 7.28 -52.36
N ALA A 731 67.23 6.96 -53.57
CA ALA A 731 65.91 6.36 -53.77
C ALA A 731 65.66 5.10 -52.91
N THR A 732 66.69 4.28 -52.69
CA THR A 732 66.62 3.11 -51.80
C THR A 732 66.44 3.50 -50.33
N HIS A 733 67.12 4.56 -49.88
CA HIS A 733 66.99 5.08 -48.51
C HIS A 733 65.57 5.63 -48.26
N VAL A 734 65.06 6.46 -49.18
CA VAL A 734 63.69 7.00 -49.11
C VAL A 734 62.66 5.87 -49.12
N ASN A 735 62.77 4.90 -50.03
CA ASN A 735 61.81 3.78 -50.06
C ASN A 735 61.90 2.90 -48.82
N ASN A 736 63.09 2.57 -48.29
CA ASN A 736 63.20 1.82 -47.03
C ASN A 736 62.51 2.54 -45.85
N LEU A 737 62.60 3.88 -45.79
CA LEU A 737 61.91 4.66 -44.75
C LEU A 737 60.39 4.72 -44.98
N VAL A 738 59.92 4.84 -46.23
CA VAL A 738 58.47 4.74 -46.53
C VAL A 738 57.94 3.35 -46.17
N ASP A 739 58.68 2.30 -46.50
CA ASP A 739 58.28 0.93 -46.22
C ASP A 739 58.26 0.66 -44.70
N LYS A 740 59.20 1.23 -43.93
CA LYS A 740 59.17 1.24 -42.46
C LYS A 740 57.94 1.96 -41.92
N TRP A 741 57.79 3.26 -42.21
CA TRP A 741 56.81 4.13 -41.55
C TRP A 741 55.39 3.97 -42.06
N PHE A 742 55.20 3.82 -43.36
CA PHE A 742 53.88 3.74 -43.98
C PHE A 742 53.45 2.30 -44.28
N LEU A 743 54.36 1.38 -44.59
CA LEU A 743 54.00 -0.01 -44.93
C LEU A 743 54.26 -1.03 -43.79
N GLY A 744 54.84 -0.60 -42.67
CA GLY A 744 55.03 -1.44 -41.48
C GLY A 744 55.84 -2.72 -41.74
N THR A 745 56.82 -2.66 -42.64
CA THR A 745 57.63 -3.80 -43.09
C THR A 745 58.85 -4.09 -42.22
N ASP A 746 59.11 -3.23 -41.24
CA ASP A 746 60.19 -3.35 -40.26
C ASP A 746 59.75 -4.19 -39.06
N GLU A 747 59.61 -5.49 -39.33
CA GLU A 747 59.07 -6.48 -38.42
C GLU A 747 60.00 -6.68 -37.20
N PRO A 748 59.49 -6.63 -35.94
CA PRO A 748 60.30 -6.82 -34.73
C PRO A 748 61.14 -8.08 -34.72
N THR A 749 62.29 -8.04 -34.05
CA THR A 749 63.08 -9.26 -33.82
C THR A 749 62.29 -10.23 -32.93
N LEU A 750 62.22 -11.49 -33.36
CA LEU A 750 61.49 -12.57 -32.71
C LEU A 750 62.25 -13.15 -31.49
N VAL A 751 61.50 -13.71 -30.55
CA VAL A 751 61.96 -14.48 -29.39
C VAL A 751 61.49 -15.93 -29.50
N GLY A 752 62.34 -16.89 -29.12
CA GLY A 752 62.03 -18.32 -29.16
C GLY A 752 62.41 -19.02 -30.47
N SER A 753 62.79 -20.29 -30.38
CA SER A 753 63.16 -21.13 -31.52
C SER A 753 61.93 -21.66 -32.27
N GLY A 754 62.06 -21.86 -33.59
CA GLY A 754 60.98 -22.41 -34.43
C GLY A 754 59.82 -21.45 -34.75
N ILE A 755 59.92 -20.18 -34.35
CA ILE A 755 58.92 -19.13 -34.63
C ILE A 755 59.34 -18.32 -35.86
N SER A 756 58.38 -17.97 -36.73
CA SER A 756 58.62 -17.25 -37.98
C SER A 756 57.42 -16.40 -38.45
N TYR A 757 57.69 -15.34 -39.20
CA TYR A 757 56.66 -14.41 -39.68
C TYR A 757 55.86 -14.95 -40.88
N ARG A 758 54.57 -15.21 -40.66
CA ARG A 758 53.60 -15.66 -41.67
C ARG A 758 52.52 -14.61 -41.87
N ASN A 759 52.02 -14.44 -43.10
CA ASN A 759 50.91 -13.51 -43.34
C ASN A 759 49.62 -14.06 -42.71
N ALA A 760 48.92 -13.24 -41.93
CA ALA A 760 47.67 -13.62 -41.29
C ALA A 760 46.45 -13.22 -42.15
N THR A 761 45.40 -14.04 -42.16
CA THR A 761 44.14 -13.79 -42.92
C THR A 761 42.92 -13.57 -42.02
N GLY A 762 43.07 -13.64 -40.69
CA GLY A 762 42.03 -13.31 -39.72
C GLY A 762 41.60 -11.84 -39.74
N SER A 763 40.38 -11.53 -39.31
CA SER A 763 39.93 -10.14 -39.20
C SER A 763 40.65 -9.37 -38.09
N LEU A 764 40.81 -8.04 -38.25
CA LEU A 764 41.33 -7.17 -37.18
C LEU A 764 40.51 -7.35 -35.89
N PHE A 765 39.20 -7.20 -36.02
CA PHE A 765 38.20 -7.47 -34.99
C PHE A 765 37.25 -8.58 -35.44
N VAL A 766 36.78 -9.41 -34.50
CA VAL A 766 35.82 -10.51 -34.73
C VAL A 766 34.69 -10.31 -33.71
N GLY A 767 33.73 -9.48 -34.08
CA GLY A 767 32.92 -8.74 -33.09
C GLY A 767 33.76 -7.67 -32.36
N ALA A 768 33.18 -7.01 -31.37
CA ALA A 768 33.92 -6.06 -30.52
C ALA A 768 35.11 -6.75 -29.81
N PRO A 769 36.20 -6.02 -29.48
CA PRO A 769 37.21 -6.46 -28.53
C PRO A 769 36.61 -6.96 -27.22
N THR A 770 36.90 -8.21 -26.83
CA THR A 770 36.47 -8.79 -25.54
C THR A 770 37.60 -9.50 -24.81
N ILE A 771 37.42 -9.70 -23.50
CA ILE A 771 38.37 -10.39 -22.65
C ILE A 771 38.55 -11.88 -23.02
N GLN A 772 37.51 -12.52 -23.55
CA GLN A 772 37.54 -13.93 -23.98
C GLN A 772 38.40 -14.17 -25.24
N GLN A 773 38.79 -13.10 -25.96
CA GLN A 773 39.69 -13.18 -27.12
C GLN A 773 41.17 -13.26 -26.71
N SER A 774 41.51 -13.01 -25.44
CA SER A 774 42.90 -13.04 -24.97
C SER A 774 43.47 -14.45 -24.93
N ARG A 775 44.64 -14.64 -25.55
CA ARG A 775 45.46 -15.86 -25.44
C ARG A 775 46.92 -15.46 -25.49
N GLN A 776 47.46 -15.00 -24.36
CA GLN A 776 48.91 -14.75 -24.24
C GLN A 776 49.69 -16.02 -24.64
N GLY A 777 50.77 -15.84 -25.41
CA GLY A 777 51.63 -16.93 -25.85
C GLY A 777 52.94 -17.00 -25.07
N VAL A 778 54.01 -17.40 -25.76
CA VAL A 778 55.32 -17.66 -25.14
C VAL A 778 56.14 -16.39 -24.81
N LEU A 779 55.47 -15.27 -24.54
CA LEU A 779 56.05 -13.95 -24.32
C LEU A 779 55.73 -13.42 -22.91
N GLY A 780 56.70 -12.80 -22.24
CA GLY A 780 56.58 -12.25 -20.89
C GLY A 780 55.75 -10.96 -20.74
N ASP A 781 54.75 -10.73 -21.59
CA ASP A 781 54.04 -9.45 -21.73
C ASP A 781 52.70 -9.35 -20.98
N CYS A 782 52.47 -10.19 -19.96
CA CYS A 782 51.17 -10.34 -19.30
C CYS A 782 50.48 -9.02 -18.88
N TYR A 783 51.26 -8.05 -18.41
CA TYR A 783 50.79 -6.71 -18.03
C TYR A 783 50.14 -5.97 -19.22
N PHE A 784 50.69 -6.11 -20.43
CA PHE A 784 50.20 -5.46 -21.64
C PHE A 784 48.84 -6.04 -22.04
N ILE A 785 48.76 -7.36 -22.15
CA ILE A 785 47.52 -8.05 -22.51
C ILE A 785 46.46 -7.85 -21.43
N ALA A 786 46.78 -7.98 -20.14
CA ALA A 786 45.85 -7.74 -19.04
C ALA A 786 45.31 -6.29 -19.06
N SER A 787 46.17 -5.29 -19.29
CA SER A 787 45.76 -3.90 -19.52
C SER A 787 44.77 -3.77 -20.67
N MET A 788 45.18 -4.17 -21.88
CA MET A 788 44.38 -4.07 -23.10
C MET A 788 43.00 -4.73 -22.97
N ILE A 789 42.94 -5.94 -22.39
CA ILE A 789 41.70 -6.70 -22.27
C ILE A 789 40.82 -6.23 -21.09
N SER A 790 41.40 -5.64 -20.04
CA SER A 790 40.64 -4.99 -18.96
C SER A 790 39.93 -3.72 -19.43
N ILE A 791 40.55 -2.98 -20.36
CA ILE A 791 39.95 -1.82 -21.04
C ILE A 791 38.86 -2.31 -21.99
N ALA A 792 39.17 -3.26 -22.89
CA ALA A 792 38.21 -3.84 -23.83
C ALA A 792 36.92 -4.35 -23.15
N ALA A 793 37.05 -5.00 -21.98
CA ALA A 793 35.92 -5.51 -21.19
C ALA A 793 34.98 -4.44 -20.61
N LYS A 794 35.32 -3.15 -20.72
CA LYS A 794 34.55 -2.02 -20.17
C LYS A 794 34.25 -0.94 -21.22
N ASN A 795 35.19 -0.68 -22.13
CA ASN A 795 35.02 0.16 -23.32
C ASN A 795 35.82 -0.47 -24.48
N SER A 796 35.14 -1.17 -25.38
CA SER A 796 35.74 -1.80 -26.55
C SER A 796 36.18 -0.76 -27.59
N SER A 797 35.43 0.34 -27.72
CA SER A 797 35.72 1.44 -28.66
C SER A 797 37.05 2.13 -28.33
N ALA A 798 37.45 2.21 -27.06
CA ALA A 798 38.75 2.74 -26.64
C ALA A 798 39.94 1.94 -27.24
N ILE A 799 39.74 0.63 -27.47
CA ILE A 799 40.71 -0.25 -28.15
C ILE A 799 40.55 -0.17 -29.67
N GLN A 800 39.32 -0.12 -30.20
CA GLN A 800 39.09 0.06 -31.65
C GLN A 800 39.74 1.36 -32.15
N ASN A 801 39.60 2.45 -31.38
CA ASN A 801 40.19 3.77 -31.62
C ASN A 801 41.71 3.85 -31.33
N MET A 802 42.40 2.71 -31.15
CA MET A 802 43.85 2.61 -31.30
C MET A 802 44.26 2.37 -32.76
N PHE A 803 43.40 1.78 -33.58
CA PHE A 803 43.77 1.32 -34.91
C PHE A 803 43.32 2.26 -36.02
N ILE A 804 43.96 2.11 -37.18
CA ILE A 804 43.53 2.64 -38.48
C ILE A 804 43.90 1.56 -39.51
N ASP A 805 42.91 0.86 -40.05
CA ASP A 805 43.07 0.02 -41.25
C ASP A 805 43.30 0.94 -42.45
N ASN A 806 44.47 0.80 -43.06
CA ASN A 806 44.90 1.64 -44.17
C ASN A 806 44.35 1.15 -45.53
N GLY A 807 43.68 0.00 -45.57
CA GLY A 807 43.11 -0.59 -46.80
C GLY A 807 44.13 -1.30 -47.71
N ASP A 808 45.38 -1.49 -47.25
CA ASP A 808 46.49 -2.03 -48.04
C ASP A 808 47.27 -3.16 -47.31
N ASP A 809 46.56 -3.98 -46.53
CA ASP A 809 47.12 -5.01 -45.64
C ASP A 809 48.08 -4.47 -44.55
N THR A 810 47.93 -3.19 -44.19
CA THR A 810 48.64 -2.55 -43.07
C THR A 810 47.72 -1.80 -42.12
N PHE A 811 48.12 -1.72 -40.84
CA PHE A 811 47.38 -1.05 -39.79
C PHE A 811 48.26 -0.01 -39.10
N THR A 812 47.83 1.25 -39.09
CA THR A 812 48.47 2.28 -38.26
C THR A 812 47.90 2.19 -36.84
N VAL A 813 48.76 2.07 -35.84
CA VAL A 813 48.38 1.90 -34.43
C VAL A 813 48.86 3.09 -33.61
N ARG A 814 47.96 3.63 -32.80
CA ARG A 814 48.14 4.78 -31.92
C ARG A 814 48.45 4.31 -30.49
N PHE A 815 49.55 4.81 -29.95
CA PHE A 815 49.82 4.89 -28.52
C PHE A 815 49.93 6.35 -28.08
N PHE A 816 50.06 6.59 -26.78
CA PHE A 816 50.37 7.90 -26.22
C PHE A 816 51.78 7.87 -25.61
N GLY A 817 52.67 8.70 -26.15
CA GLY A 817 54.04 8.90 -25.66
C GLY A 817 54.16 10.15 -24.78
N GLY A 818 55.21 10.21 -23.98
CA GLY A 818 55.50 11.36 -23.12
C GLY A 818 56.60 11.01 -22.11
N ALA A 819 56.90 11.94 -21.20
CA ALA A 819 57.79 11.65 -20.08
C ALA A 819 57.11 10.62 -19.16
N MET A 820 57.54 9.36 -19.25
CA MET A 820 57.17 8.32 -18.29
C MET A 820 57.76 8.66 -16.92
N GLY A 821 56.98 8.48 -15.84
CA GLY A 821 57.56 8.36 -14.51
C GLY A 821 58.38 7.07 -14.41
N SER A 822 59.31 7.00 -13.45
CA SER A 822 60.35 5.96 -13.36
C SER A 822 59.87 4.54 -13.69
N PHE A 823 60.37 4.01 -14.80
CA PHE A 823 60.12 2.62 -15.21
C PHE A 823 61.00 1.69 -14.38
N PHE A 824 60.45 1.14 -13.29
CA PHE A 824 61.07 0.12 -12.43
C PHE A 824 62.54 0.36 -11.99
N GLN A 825 62.96 1.62 -11.82
CA GLN A 825 64.17 1.91 -11.04
C GLN A 825 63.84 1.86 -9.54
N ASN A 826 64.66 1.12 -8.79
CA ASN A 826 64.67 1.05 -7.32
C ASN A 826 63.29 0.75 -6.68
N GLY A 827 62.48 -0.10 -7.34
CA GLY A 827 61.20 -0.59 -6.80
C GLY A 827 60.04 0.41 -6.80
N LEU A 828 60.23 1.62 -7.33
CA LEU A 828 59.16 2.60 -7.47
C LEU A 828 58.29 2.32 -8.70
N ILE A 829 56.96 2.33 -8.52
CA ILE A 829 55.97 2.09 -9.56
C ILE A 829 55.28 3.40 -9.94
N SER A 830 55.39 3.80 -11.20
CA SER A 830 54.72 4.99 -11.75
C SER A 830 53.21 4.78 -11.92
N SER A 831 52.46 5.89 -11.90
CA SER A 831 51.05 5.96 -12.29
C SER A 831 50.85 6.25 -13.80
N GLY A 832 51.95 6.42 -14.55
CA GLY A 832 51.95 6.68 -16.00
C GLY A 832 52.95 7.78 -16.39
N PHE A 833 52.45 8.80 -17.09
CA PHE A 833 53.18 10.03 -17.45
C PHE A 833 53.46 10.88 -16.21
N VAL A 834 54.60 11.59 -16.18
CA VAL A 834 54.91 12.58 -15.13
C VAL A 834 53.89 13.75 -15.14
N SER A 835 53.48 14.18 -16.33
CA SER A 835 52.50 15.24 -16.57
C SER A 835 51.03 14.83 -16.38
N GLY A 836 50.75 13.55 -16.12
CA GLY A 836 49.38 13.01 -16.09
C GLY A 836 48.71 12.81 -17.46
N THR A 837 49.29 13.37 -18.53
CA THR A 837 48.76 13.40 -19.90
C THR A 837 49.82 12.98 -20.93
N GLY A 838 49.39 12.24 -21.96
CA GLY A 838 50.25 11.77 -23.05
C GLY A 838 49.91 12.41 -24.40
N VAL A 839 50.88 12.36 -25.33
CA VAL A 839 50.78 12.89 -26.70
C VAL A 839 50.65 11.73 -27.69
N ALA A 840 49.66 11.79 -28.59
CA ALA A 840 49.40 10.73 -29.56
C ALA A 840 50.63 10.48 -30.45
N SER A 841 50.94 9.21 -30.67
CA SER A 841 52.05 8.76 -31.51
C SER A 841 51.68 7.47 -32.24
N TYR A 842 52.12 7.35 -33.48
CA TYR A 842 51.65 6.33 -34.40
C TYR A 842 52.80 5.47 -34.95
N VAL A 843 52.51 4.21 -35.23
CA VAL A 843 53.40 3.29 -35.96
C VAL A 843 52.56 2.40 -36.87
N THR A 844 53.04 2.06 -38.07
CA THR A 844 52.33 1.14 -38.95
C THR A 844 52.89 -0.29 -38.83
N VAL A 845 52.01 -1.29 -38.82
CA VAL A 845 52.34 -2.72 -38.83
C VAL A 845 51.72 -3.40 -40.04
N ASN A 846 52.48 -4.26 -40.72
CA ASN A 846 51.92 -5.17 -41.73
C ASN A 846 51.26 -6.41 -41.07
N ARG A 847 50.47 -7.15 -41.85
CA ARG A 847 49.75 -8.37 -41.43
C ARG A 847 50.60 -9.62 -41.16
N ARG A 848 51.93 -9.55 -41.25
CA ARG A 848 52.80 -10.70 -40.93
C ARG A 848 52.99 -10.82 -39.43
N LEU A 849 52.56 -11.95 -38.87
CA LEU A 849 52.57 -12.23 -37.42
C LEU A 849 53.47 -13.42 -37.08
N PRO A 850 54.00 -13.50 -35.84
CA PRO A 850 54.80 -14.62 -35.36
C PRO A 850 53.99 -15.92 -35.29
N THR A 851 54.42 -16.96 -36.00
CA THR A 851 53.79 -18.28 -36.00
C THR A 851 54.80 -19.40 -35.75
N PHE A 852 54.35 -20.46 -35.08
CA PHE A 852 55.05 -21.74 -35.09
C PHE A 852 54.99 -22.39 -36.48
N SER A 853 55.77 -23.45 -36.70
CA SER A 853 55.83 -24.19 -37.98
C SER A 853 54.46 -24.67 -38.48
N ASN A 854 53.60 -25.12 -37.57
CA ASN A 854 52.22 -25.55 -37.83
C ASN A 854 51.27 -24.42 -38.34
N GLY A 855 51.65 -23.15 -38.21
CA GLY A 855 50.85 -21.99 -38.61
C GLY A 855 49.92 -21.41 -37.54
N THR A 856 49.99 -21.87 -36.28
CA THR A 856 49.34 -21.16 -35.17
C THR A 856 50.18 -19.99 -34.68
N LEU A 857 49.52 -18.92 -34.23
CA LEU A 857 50.17 -17.76 -33.60
C LEU A 857 50.98 -18.19 -32.36
N ALA A 858 52.15 -17.57 -32.17
CA ALA A 858 53.12 -17.97 -31.15
C ALA A 858 53.10 -17.10 -29.86
N TYR A 859 52.83 -15.81 -30.00
CA TYR A 859 52.61 -14.88 -28.89
C TYR A 859 51.09 -14.68 -28.70
N SER A 860 50.59 -13.45 -28.60
CA SER A 860 49.15 -13.17 -28.54
C SER A 860 48.34 -13.89 -29.62
N GLY A 861 47.27 -14.54 -29.20
CA GLY A 861 46.46 -15.45 -30.03
C GLY A 861 46.93 -16.91 -29.98
N MET A 862 47.69 -17.32 -28.96
CA MET A 862 48.36 -18.63 -28.89
C MET A 862 47.43 -19.80 -29.27
N GLY A 863 47.89 -20.62 -30.21
CA GLY A 863 47.17 -21.81 -30.70
C GLY A 863 46.04 -21.51 -31.69
N LEU A 864 45.69 -20.25 -31.96
CA LEU A 864 44.79 -19.89 -33.06
C LEU A 864 45.56 -19.93 -34.39
N SER A 865 44.92 -20.40 -35.47
CA SER A 865 45.53 -20.42 -36.80
C SER A 865 45.62 -19.02 -37.37
N ALA A 866 46.82 -18.58 -37.76
CA ALA A 866 47.01 -17.28 -38.41
C ALA A 866 46.23 -17.17 -39.75
N THR A 867 45.89 -18.30 -40.38
CA THR A 867 45.19 -18.36 -41.66
C THR A 867 43.69 -18.66 -41.56
N ALA A 868 43.10 -18.62 -40.37
CA ALA A 868 41.65 -18.73 -40.18
C ALA A 868 40.99 -17.35 -40.12
N SER A 869 40.01 -17.09 -40.98
CA SER A 869 39.34 -15.78 -41.13
C SER A 869 38.66 -15.27 -39.86
N ASN A 870 38.21 -16.17 -38.98
CA ASN A 870 37.59 -15.87 -37.69
C ASN A 870 38.60 -15.70 -36.53
N THR A 871 39.90 -15.64 -36.79
CA THR A 871 40.91 -15.36 -35.76
C THR A 871 41.03 -13.84 -35.55
N PRO A 872 40.72 -13.29 -34.35
CA PRO A 872 40.86 -11.87 -34.07
C PRO A 872 42.33 -11.48 -33.97
N LEU A 873 42.76 -10.50 -34.76
CA LEU A 873 44.18 -10.10 -34.83
C LEU A 873 44.55 -8.90 -33.95
N TRP A 874 43.59 -8.15 -33.40
CA TRP A 874 43.88 -6.88 -32.70
C TRP A 874 44.89 -6.99 -31.56
N ILE A 875 44.88 -8.06 -30.75
CA ILE A 875 45.86 -8.21 -29.66
C ILE A 875 47.26 -8.41 -30.24
N ALA A 876 47.42 -9.32 -31.21
CA ALA A 876 48.72 -9.61 -31.84
C ALA A 876 49.26 -8.43 -32.67
N LEU A 877 48.37 -7.63 -33.28
CA LEU A 877 48.75 -6.41 -33.99
C LEU A 877 49.08 -5.26 -33.03
N ALA A 878 48.41 -5.13 -31.88
CA ALA A 878 48.78 -4.19 -30.82
C ALA A 878 50.13 -4.56 -30.17
N GLU A 879 50.34 -5.84 -29.87
CA GLU A 879 51.58 -6.40 -29.31
C GLU A 879 52.77 -6.16 -30.27
N LYS A 880 52.61 -6.50 -31.56
CA LYS A 880 53.59 -6.16 -32.61
C LYS A 880 53.84 -4.65 -32.71
N ALA A 881 52.78 -3.85 -32.70
CA ALA A 881 52.90 -2.40 -32.80
C ALA A 881 53.60 -1.81 -31.57
N TYR A 882 53.39 -2.36 -30.37
CA TYR A 882 54.06 -1.92 -29.15
C TYR A 882 55.57 -2.23 -29.21
N ALA A 883 55.94 -3.40 -29.73
CA ALA A 883 57.34 -3.76 -30.00
C ALA A 883 58.01 -2.87 -31.07
N GLN A 884 57.31 -2.48 -32.14
CA GLN A 884 57.82 -1.51 -33.12
C GLN A 884 57.88 -0.08 -32.55
N TRP A 885 56.85 0.34 -31.81
CA TRP A 885 56.74 1.69 -31.23
C TRP A 885 57.81 1.96 -30.18
N ASN A 886 58.30 0.91 -29.53
CA ASN A 886 59.45 0.97 -28.63
C ASN A 886 60.67 1.66 -29.24
N GLU A 887 60.95 1.45 -30.54
CA GLU A 887 62.13 1.99 -31.20
C GLU A 887 62.14 3.53 -31.32
N LEU A 888 61.00 4.20 -31.08
CA LEU A 888 60.93 5.66 -31.00
C LEU A 888 61.43 6.19 -29.63
N GLY A 889 61.73 5.32 -28.66
CA GLY A 889 62.08 5.68 -27.28
C GLY A 889 60.92 6.22 -26.42
N LYS A 890 59.74 6.45 -27.03
CA LYS A 890 58.53 7.00 -26.38
C LYS A 890 57.85 6.05 -25.39
N SER A 891 58.28 4.79 -25.36
CA SER A 891 57.74 3.68 -24.54
C SER A 891 58.21 3.69 -23.08
N GLY A 892 59.33 4.36 -22.77
CA GLY A 892 60.03 4.23 -21.49
C GLY A 892 60.78 2.90 -21.30
N ARG A 893 61.10 2.19 -22.39
CA ARG A 893 61.85 0.91 -22.41
C ARG A 893 63.19 1.07 -23.17
N ASP A 894 63.80 -0.03 -23.58
CA ASP A 894 65.18 -0.09 -24.13
C ASP A 894 65.41 0.60 -25.49
N GLY A 895 64.36 1.06 -26.19
CA GLY A 895 64.48 1.74 -27.47
C GLY A 895 64.75 0.83 -28.68
N THR A 896 64.45 -0.48 -28.64
CA THR A 896 64.74 -1.40 -29.75
C THR A 896 63.51 -2.13 -30.32
N ASN A 897 63.49 -2.35 -31.65
CA ASN A 897 62.41 -3.04 -32.37
C ASN A 897 62.45 -4.57 -32.17
N ARG A 898 62.00 -5.05 -31.00
CA ARG A 898 62.07 -6.47 -30.59
C ARG A 898 60.92 -6.86 -29.68
N TYR A 899 60.47 -8.11 -29.77
CA TYR A 899 59.49 -8.67 -28.83
C TYR A 899 60.06 -8.84 -27.42
N ALA A 900 61.36 -9.19 -27.28
CA ALA A 900 62.04 -9.30 -25.98
C ALA A 900 61.93 -8.01 -25.15
N SER A 901 61.94 -6.85 -25.81
CA SER A 901 61.93 -5.55 -25.16
C SER A 901 60.58 -5.16 -24.54
N ILE A 902 59.51 -5.89 -24.88
CA ILE A 902 58.17 -5.73 -24.27
C ILE A 902 57.87 -6.81 -23.21
N GLU A 903 58.80 -7.72 -22.92
CA GLU A 903 58.70 -8.62 -21.77
C GLU A 903 58.93 -7.85 -20.46
N GLY A 904 58.19 -8.20 -19.41
CA GLY A 904 58.19 -7.48 -18.13
C GLY A 904 57.60 -6.07 -18.22
N GLY A 905 56.83 -5.64 -17.22
CA GLY A 905 56.19 -4.33 -17.24
C GLY A 905 55.09 -4.19 -16.18
N TRP A 906 54.38 -3.06 -16.24
CA TRP A 906 53.31 -2.76 -15.28
C TRP A 906 52.09 -2.12 -15.95
N MET A 907 50.91 -2.45 -15.43
CA MET A 907 49.62 -2.16 -16.07
C MET A 907 49.27 -0.67 -16.11
N SER A 908 49.69 0.13 -15.11
CA SER A 908 49.44 1.59 -15.14
C SER A 908 50.09 2.26 -16.34
N ASN A 909 51.31 1.85 -16.71
CA ASN A 909 52.06 2.41 -17.84
C ASN A 909 51.36 2.06 -19.15
N THR A 910 50.95 0.79 -19.35
CA THR A 910 50.22 0.40 -20.56
C THR A 910 48.84 1.08 -20.64
N ASN A 911 48.07 1.09 -19.54
CA ASN A 911 46.78 1.79 -19.49
C ASN A 911 46.92 3.27 -19.89
N SER A 912 47.99 3.93 -19.43
CA SER A 912 48.29 5.33 -19.79
C SER A 912 48.72 5.48 -21.25
N GLN A 913 49.55 4.57 -21.77
CA GLN A 913 49.98 4.54 -23.17
C GLN A 913 48.84 4.18 -24.15
N VAL A 914 47.78 3.52 -23.67
CA VAL A 914 46.56 3.22 -24.45
C VAL A 914 45.58 4.42 -24.45
N LEU A 915 45.29 4.98 -23.27
CA LEU A 915 44.20 5.93 -23.03
C LEU A 915 44.60 7.42 -22.95
N GLY A 916 45.90 7.73 -22.83
CA GLY A 916 46.43 9.09 -22.87
C GLY A 916 46.38 9.85 -21.54
N HIS A 917 45.92 9.21 -20.47
CA HIS A 917 45.90 9.75 -19.10
C HIS A 917 46.36 8.70 -18.09
N ASN A 918 46.82 9.16 -16.93
CA ASN A 918 47.31 8.27 -15.88
C ASN A 918 46.23 7.33 -15.28
N SER A 919 46.73 6.30 -14.60
CA SER A 919 45.96 5.31 -13.83
C SER A 919 46.27 5.41 -12.34
N THR A 920 45.40 4.87 -11.47
CA THR A 920 45.64 4.89 -10.02
C THR A 920 46.09 3.52 -9.51
N ASN A 921 47.30 3.46 -8.94
CA ASN A 921 47.82 2.28 -8.26
C ASN A 921 47.33 2.23 -6.79
N TYR A 922 46.94 1.05 -6.31
CA TYR A 922 46.41 0.80 -4.97
C TYR A 922 47.13 -0.39 -4.31
N PRO A 923 48.08 -0.16 -3.38
CA PRO A 923 48.76 -1.23 -2.64
C PRO A 923 47.79 -2.04 -1.78
N LEU A 924 47.85 -3.37 -1.88
CA LEU A 924 46.96 -4.26 -1.10
C LEU A 924 47.24 -4.17 0.41
N SER A 925 48.43 -3.74 0.80
CA SER A 925 48.85 -3.54 2.19
C SER A 925 48.19 -2.35 2.89
N SER A 926 47.74 -1.33 2.15
CA SER A 926 47.16 -0.09 2.70
C SER A 926 45.78 0.28 2.14
N SER A 927 45.37 -0.29 1.00
CA SER A 927 44.08 -0.02 0.37
C SER A 927 42.95 -0.83 1.00
N SER A 928 41.72 -0.32 0.94
CA SER A 928 40.55 -1.03 1.50
C SER A 928 39.92 -2.00 0.50
N LYS A 929 39.32 -3.09 1.03
CA LYS A 929 38.43 -3.99 0.28
C LYS A 929 37.35 -3.22 -0.49
N GLN A 930 36.77 -2.19 0.15
CA GLN A 930 35.70 -1.40 -0.43
C GLN A 930 36.17 -0.57 -1.63
N THR A 931 37.44 -0.14 -1.65
CA THR A 931 38.04 0.57 -2.79
C THR A 931 38.03 -0.32 -4.05
N LEU A 932 38.37 -1.61 -3.90
CA LEU A 932 38.34 -2.56 -5.01
C LEU A 932 36.90 -2.87 -5.45
N ILE A 933 35.97 -3.09 -4.51
CA ILE A 933 34.54 -3.31 -4.80
C ILE A 933 33.96 -2.11 -5.57
N ASN A 934 34.18 -0.90 -5.08
CA ASN A 934 33.69 0.33 -5.71
C ASN A 934 34.26 0.46 -7.13
N SER A 935 35.54 0.15 -7.33
CA SER A 935 36.19 0.24 -8.66
C SER A 935 35.60 -0.75 -9.67
N VAL A 936 35.39 -2.01 -9.25
CA VAL A 936 34.78 -3.05 -10.09
C VAL A 936 33.32 -2.71 -10.41
N ASN A 937 32.55 -2.24 -9.42
CA ASN A 937 31.13 -1.90 -9.57
C ASN A 937 30.90 -0.60 -10.36
N ALA A 938 31.83 0.35 -10.32
CA ALA A 938 31.78 1.59 -11.10
C ALA A 938 32.07 1.38 -12.60
N GLY A 939 32.41 0.16 -13.03
CA GLY A 939 32.72 -0.14 -14.43
C GLY A 939 34.13 0.24 -14.86
N ASN A 940 35.03 0.59 -13.93
CA ASN A 940 36.43 0.89 -14.27
C ASN A 940 37.16 -0.36 -14.83
N ALA A 941 38.17 -0.13 -15.65
CA ALA A 941 39.17 -1.16 -15.94
C ALA A 941 40.00 -1.40 -14.68
N VAL A 942 40.08 -2.66 -14.23
CA VAL A 942 40.80 -3.04 -13.01
C VAL A 942 41.69 -4.24 -13.27
N THR A 943 42.99 -4.07 -13.07
CA THR A 943 44.00 -5.14 -13.11
C THR A 943 44.65 -5.31 -11.74
N ILE A 944 45.23 -6.47 -11.47
CA ILE A 944 45.93 -6.77 -10.21
C ILE A 944 47.19 -7.58 -10.50
N GLY A 945 48.31 -7.20 -9.88
CA GLY A 945 49.59 -7.91 -10.02
C GLY A 945 49.85 -8.80 -8.81
N THR A 946 50.33 -10.02 -9.06
CA THR A 946 50.72 -10.96 -8.01
C THR A 946 52.13 -10.70 -7.49
N ASN A 947 52.41 -11.18 -6.28
CA ASN A 947 53.76 -11.27 -5.73
C ASN A 947 54.58 -12.34 -6.48
N GLY A 948 55.91 -12.36 -6.33
CA GLY A 948 56.76 -13.37 -6.98
C GLY A 948 56.46 -14.81 -6.53
N SER A 949 56.10 -15.00 -5.26
CA SER A 949 55.66 -16.27 -4.69
C SER A 949 54.23 -16.15 -4.14
N VAL A 950 53.36 -17.10 -4.51
CA VAL A 950 51.91 -17.07 -4.26
C VAL A 950 51.31 -18.47 -4.12
N GLY A 951 50.12 -18.55 -3.53
CA GLY A 951 49.26 -19.73 -3.50
C GLY A 951 47.87 -19.48 -4.09
N ALA A 952 46.88 -20.24 -3.62
CA ALA A 952 45.46 -20.12 -4.00
C ALA A 952 45.15 -20.24 -5.52
N GLY A 953 46.02 -20.88 -6.30
CA GLY A 953 45.85 -21.07 -7.75
C GLY A 953 46.24 -19.85 -8.59
N LEU A 954 46.94 -18.88 -8.01
CA LEU A 954 47.56 -17.77 -8.71
C LEU A 954 48.92 -18.18 -9.32
N ILE A 955 49.31 -17.50 -10.38
CA ILE A 955 50.67 -17.51 -10.94
C ILE A 955 51.45 -16.32 -10.34
N GLY A 956 52.70 -16.53 -9.96
CA GLY A 956 53.57 -15.48 -9.39
C GLY A 956 54.10 -14.51 -10.45
N GLY A 957 54.34 -13.25 -10.07
CA GLY A 957 54.87 -12.21 -10.95
C GLY A 957 53.99 -11.90 -12.17
N HIS A 958 52.68 -12.11 -12.07
CA HIS A 958 51.73 -12.16 -13.19
C HIS A 958 50.59 -11.16 -13.05
N ALA A 959 50.07 -10.69 -14.19
CA ALA A 959 48.98 -9.72 -14.25
C ALA A 959 47.62 -10.40 -14.50
N TYR A 960 46.63 -10.06 -13.68
CA TYR A 960 45.24 -10.52 -13.80
C TYR A 960 44.28 -9.34 -14.01
N VAL A 961 43.11 -9.61 -14.59
CA VAL A 961 41.98 -8.66 -14.62
C VAL A 961 40.97 -9.01 -13.53
N VAL A 962 40.51 -8.01 -12.77
CA VAL A 962 39.46 -8.19 -11.75
C VAL A 962 38.11 -8.02 -12.43
N THR A 963 37.43 -9.12 -12.74
CA THR A 963 36.23 -9.11 -13.59
C THR A 963 34.93 -8.92 -12.82
N GLY A 964 34.88 -9.27 -11.53
CA GLY A 964 33.67 -9.14 -10.72
C GLY A 964 33.89 -9.34 -9.22
N TYR A 965 32.86 -9.01 -8.44
CA TYR A 965 32.78 -9.27 -7.00
C TYR A 965 31.41 -9.86 -6.65
N SER A 966 31.39 -10.89 -5.80
CA SER A 966 30.20 -11.59 -5.35
C SER A 966 29.95 -11.32 -3.86
N ALA A 967 28.92 -10.53 -3.56
CA ALA A 967 28.54 -10.21 -2.19
C ALA A 967 27.95 -11.40 -1.40
N SER A 968 27.44 -12.43 -2.08
CA SER A 968 26.90 -13.65 -1.43
C SER A 968 27.98 -14.66 -1.04
N THR A 969 29.18 -14.57 -1.60
CA THR A 969 30.31 -15.47 -1.33
C THR A 969 31.59 -14.76 -0.87
N ASP A 970 31.52 -13.44 -0.69
CA ASP A 970 32.60 -12.53 -0.24
C ASP A 970 33.90 -12.61 -1.06
N ARG A 971 33.77 -12.83 -2.38
CA ARG A 971 34.89 -13.20 -3.26
C ARG A 971 34.94 -12.37 -4.55
N PHE A 972 36.16 -12.14 -5.02
CA PHE A 972 36.47 -11.51 -6.30
C PHE A 972 36.78 -12.56 -7.36
N THR A 973 36.30 -12.36 -8.58
CA THR A 973 36.67 -13.18 -9.73
C THR A 973 37.84 -12.52 -10.46
N LEU A 974 38.90 -13.30 -10.71
CA LEU A 974 40.02 -12.88 -11.54
C LEU A 974 40.00 -13.64 -12.88
N PHE A 975 40.45 -12.96 -13.92
CA PHE A 975 40.65 -13.53 -15.25
C PHE A 975 42.14 -13.44 -15.62
N ASN A 976 42.67 -14.52 -16.20
CA ASN A 976 44.07 -14.67 -16.60
C ASN A 976 44.22 -14.36 -18.11
N PRO A 977 45.11 -13.45 -18.55
CA PRO A 977 45.34 -13.15 -19.98
C PRO A 977 45.79 -14.36 -20.83
N TRP A 978 46.18 -15.48 -20.22
CA TRP A 978 46.38 -16.76 -20.91
C TRP A 978 45.08 -17.33 -21.53
N GLY A 979 43.90 -16.91 -21.04
CA GLY A 979 42.60 -17.22 -21.64
C GLY A 979 42.02 -18.61 -21.33
N ASN A 980 42.74 -19.46 -20.59
CA ASN A 980 42.37 -20.85 -20.31
C ASN A 980 42.37 -21.23 -18.82
N THR A 981 43.37 -20.75 -18.05
CA THR A 981 43.59 -21.15 -16.65
C THR A 981 43.26 -20.00 -15.71
N HIS A 982 42.12 -20.07 -15.01
CA HIS A 982 41.67 -19.03 -14.08
C HIS A 982 41.63 -19.56 -12.63
N PRO A 983 42.03 -18.76 -11.62
CA PRO A 983 41.90 -19.15 -10.22
C PRO A 983 40.42 -19.21 -9.81
N ALA A 984 40.10 -20.04 -8.81
CA ALA A 984 38.80 -19.99 -8.16
C ALA A 984 38.60 -18.62 -7.46
N PRO A 985 37.37 -18.08 -7.35
CA PRO A 985 37.14 -16.75 -6.78
C PRO A 985 37.74 -16.56 -5.37
N LEU A 986 38.51 -15.49 -5.20
CA LEU A 986 39.41 -15.25 -4.07
C LEU A 986 38.80 -14.31 -3.04
N THR A 987 38.99 -14.58 -1.75
CA THR A 987 38.61 -13.63 -0.69
C THR A 987 39.57 -12.44 -0.66
N TRP A 988 39.15 -11.34 -0.04
CA TRP A 988 40.02 -10.17 0.15
C TRP A 988 41.34 -10.51 0.86
N GLN A 989 41.31 -11.39 1.88
CA GLN A 989 42.51 -11.85 2.59
C GLN A 989 43.46 -12.63 1.67
N GLN A 990 42.92 -13.45 0.74
CA GLN A 990 43.75 -14.15 -0.25
C GLN A 990 44.39 -13.16 -1.24
N LEU A 991 43.69 -12.10 -1.64
CA LEU A 991 44.30 -11.04 -2.46
C LEU A 991 45.41 -10.31 -1.69
N GLN A 992 45.18 -9.91 -0.42
CA GLN A 992 46.20 -9.23 0.38
C GLN A 992 47.46 -10.07 0.64
N ALA A 993 47.33 -11.39 0.75
CA ALA A 993 48.48 -12.28 0.97
C ALA A 993 49.30 -12.56 -0.31
N ASN A 994 48.69 -12.43 -1.51
CA ASN A 994 49.29 -12.91 -2.76
C ASN A 994 49.46 -11.83 -3.85
N CYS A 995 48.90 -10.64 -3.67
CA CYS A 995 48.96 -9.54 -4.64
C CYS A 995 49.61 -8.30 -4.04
N SER A 996 50.42 -7.61 -4.84
CA SER A 996 51.17 -6.43 -4.41
C SER A 996 50.29 -5.17 -4.44
N MET A 997 49.66 -4.93 -5.58
CA MET A 997 48.76 -3.80 -5.82
C MET A 997 47.77 -4.09 -6.95
N PHE A 998 46.60 -3.43 -6.88
CA PHE A 998 45.68 -3.34 -8.00
C PHE A 998 45.75 -1.96 -8.67
N VAL A 999 45.49 -1.91 -9.97
CA VAL A 999 45.50 -0.69 -10.78
C VAL A 999 44.09 -0.45 -11.28
N VAL A 1000 43.59 0.77 -11.08
CA VAL A 1000 42.26 1.20 -11.53
C VAL A 1000 42.42 2.30 -12.56
N THR A 1001 41.71 2.17 -13.67
CA THR A 1001 41.67 3.19 -14.72
C THR A 1001 40.25 3.38 -15.21
N ASN A 1002 39.85 4.64 -15.40
CA ASN A 1002 38.64 4.96 -16.16
C ASN A 1002 38.88 4.51 -17.63
N PRO A 1003 38.10 3.58 -18.19
CA PRO A 1003 38.31 3.09 -19.56
C PRO A 1003 37.89 4.13 -20.63
N ASN A 1004 37.20 5.20 -20.23
CA ASN A 1004 36.76 6.28 -21.10
C ASN A 1004 37.83 7.38 -21.14
N GLY A 1005 38.81 7.20 -22.03
CA GLY A 1005 39.95 8.11 -22.18
C GLY A 1005 39.62 9.46 -22.81
N SER A 1006 40.53 10.43 -22.65
CA SER A 1006 40.37 11.80 -23.12
C SER A 1006 40.35 11.90 -24.64
N VAL A 1007 39.19 12.24 -25.24
CA VAL A 1007 38.96 12.30 -26.70
C VAL A 1007 39.70 13.46 -27.41
N SER A 1008 40.57 14.19 -26.71
CA SER A 1008 41.25 15.40 -27.20
C SER A 1008 42.59 15.07 -27.89
N GLY A 1009 42.57 14.41 -29.06
CA GLY A 1009 43.83 14.06 -29.73
C GLY A 1009 43.78 13.39 -31.11
N GLY A 1010 43.37 14.13 -32.15
CA GLY A 1010 43.77 13.87 -33.56
C GLY A 1010 43.01 12.77 -34.31
N ALA A 1011 42.43 13.12 -35.47
CA ALA A 1011 41.60 12.21 -36.26
C ALA A 1011 42.37 11.07 -36.96
N GLY A 1012 41.72 9.90 -36.98
CA GLY A 1012 42.09 8.71 -37.76
C GLY A 1012 41.13 7.55 -37.43
N ILE A 1013 40.49 6.96 -38.44
CA ILE A 1013 39.44 5.94 -38.28
C ILE A 1013 39.73 4.71 -39.15
N VAL A 1014 39.61 3.52 -38.57
CA VAL A 1014 39.63 2.21 -39.25
C VAL A 1014 38.51 2.13 -40.29
N ARG A 1015 38.81 1.78 -41.55
CA ARG A 1015 37.77 1.43 -42.56
C ARG A 1015 37.37 -0.05 -42.54
N SER A 1016 37.26 -0.63 -41.34
CA SER A 1016 36.62 -1.92 -41.09
C SER A 1016 36.03 -1.94 -39.66
N ALA A 1017 34.75 -2.34 -39.53
CA ALA A 1017 33.97 -2.39 -38.28
C ALA A 1017 33.79 -1.05 -37.50
N PHE A 1018 32.86 -0.23 -37.97
CA PHE A 1018 31.95 0.65 -37.21
C PHE A 1018 32.44 1.35 -35.92
N SER A 1019 32.71 2.65 -36.09
CA SER A 1019 31.91 3.74 -35.49
C SER A 1019 32.08 4.14 -34.00
N ASP A 1020 32.27 5.45 -33.81
CA ASP A 1020 32.24 6.37 -32.64
C ASP A 1020 31.15 6.07 -31.56
N ASP A 1021 30.90 6.80 -30.45
CA ASP A 1021 31.51 7.93 -29.70
C ASP A 1021 31.25 7.58 -28.18
N VAL A 1022 31.12 8.38 -27.10
CA VAL A 1022 31.21 9.81 -26.70
C VAL A 1022 32.03 9.81 -25.36
N MET A 1023 31.94 10.61 -24.28
CA MET A 1023 31.16 11.77 -23.81
C MET A 1023 31.96 12.46 -22.67
N ALA A 1024 32.18 13.79 -22.70
CA ALA A 1024 32.44 14.58 -21.49
C ALA A 1024 32.23 16.09 -21.71
N ALA A 1025 31.45 16.72 -20.83
CA ALA A 1025 31.32 18.18 -20.72
C ALA A 1025 31.42 18.60 -19.24
N VAL A 1026 31.63 19.90 -19.00
CA VAL A 1026 31.88 20.53 -17.68
C VAL A 1026 33.28 20.19 -17.11
N GLY A 1027 34.06 21.15 -16.63
CA GLY A 1027 33.89 22.60 -16.64
C GLY A 1027 35.16 23.30 -16.15
N VAL A 1028 35.44 24.51 -16.66
CA VAL A 1028 36.65 25.26 -16.29
C VAL A 1028 36.49 25.82 -14.88
N VAL A 1029 37.48 25.57 -14.01
CA VAL A 1029 37.62 26.21 -12.70
C VAL A 1029 38.66 27.33 -12.80
N ASP A 1030 38.40 28.40 -12.06
CA ASP A 1030 39.13 29.68 -12.08
C ASP A 1030 40.62 29.57 -11.68
N SER A 1031 41.42 30.49 -12.20
CA SER A 1031 42.87 30.54 -12.04
C SER A 1031 43.31 31.44 -10.88
N SER A 1032 43.46 30.88 -9.68
CA SER A 1032 44.23 31.55 -8.62
C SER A 1032 44.75 30.59 -7.54
N VAL A 1033 46.06 30.64 -7.26
CA VAL A 1033 46.60 30.99 -5.93
C VAL A 1033 48.11 31.27 -6.06
N THR A 1034 48.58 32.28 -5.32
CA THR A 1034 49.94 32.82 -5.37
C THR A 1034 51.01 31.91 -4.77
N PHE A 1035 52.24 32.03 -5.28
CA PHE A 1035 53.44 31.62 -4.55
C PHE A 1035 53.53 32.36 -3.20
N ALA A 1036 53.81 31.63 -2.12
CA ALA A 1036 54.21 32.19 -0.84
C ALA A 1036 55.66 31.78 -0.55
N ASN A 1037 56.57 32.75 -0.64
CA ASN A 1037 57.97 32.56 -0.25
C ASN A 1037 58.11 32.80 1.26
N GLN A 1038 58.62 31.82 2.02
CA GLN A 1038 59.27 32.08 3.30
C GLN A 1038 60.57 31.29 3.43
N THR A 1039 61.62 32.05 3.72
CA THR A 1039 62.99 31.62 4.02
C THR A 1039 63.10 30.98 5.40
N GLY A 1040 64.01 30.00 5.54
CA GLY A 1040 64.47 29.52 6.84
C GLY A 1040 65.79 28.74 6.69
N ASP A 1041 66.86 29.24 7.29
CA ASP A 1041 68.14 28.53 7.39
C ASP A 1041 68.03 27.30 8.30
N GLY A 1042 68.86 26.28 8.05
CA GLY A 1042 69.02 25.14 8.95
C GLY A 1042 69.79 23.97 8.35
N ASP A 1043 71.08 23.85 8.67
CA ASP A 1043 71.89 22.67 8.35
C ASP A 1043 71.37 21.41 9.09
N ALA A 1044 70.78 20.47 8.35
CA ALA A 1044 70.54 19.10 8.83
C ALA A 1044 70.32 18.12 7.66
N GLU A 1045 71.32 17.30 7.36
CA GLU A 1045 71.18 16.09 6.52
C GLU A 1045 70.39 15.00 7.28
N PRO A 1046 69.19 14.59 6.82
CA PRO A 1046 68.40 13.55 7.48
C PRO A 1046 68.67 12.18 6.84
N THR A 1047 69.78 11.54 7.23
CA THR A 1047 70.08 10.16 6.81
C THR A 1047 69.00 9.18 7.30
N LEU A 1048 68.13 8.74 6.40
CA LEU A 1048 67.09 7.73 6.68
C LEU A 1048 67.59 6.33 6.33
N GLN A 1049 68.13 5.64 7.34
CA GLN A 1049 68.57 4.25 7.25
C GLN A 1049 67.38 3.30 7.45
N PHE A 1050 67.09 2.46 6.45
CA PHE A 1050 66.05 1.42 6.54
C PHE A 1050 66.64 0.01 6.53
N THR A 1051 66.43 -0.74 7.61
CA THR A 1051 66.69 -2.17 7.71
C THR A 1051 65.46 -2.97 7.28
N GLY A 1052 65.57 -3.70 6.17
CA GLY A 1052 64.53 -4.60 5.66
C GLY A 1052 65.11 -5.55 4.61
N PRO A 1053 64.50 -6.73 4.39
CA PRO A 1053 65.01 -7.71 3.42
C PRO A 1053 64.85 -7.19 1.99
N MET A 1054 65.85 -7.44 1.13
CA MET A 1054 65.75 -7.15 -0.30
C MET A 1054 64.71 -8.07 -0.94
N THR A 1055 63.67 -7.49 -1.54
CA THR A 1055 62.63 -8.25 -2.23
C THR A 1055 63.10 -8.70 -3.61
N GLU A 1056 62.77 -9.94 -3.95
CA GLU A 1056 63.37 -10.72 -5.04
C GLU A 1056 62.89 -10.31 -6.46
N TYR A 1057 63.66 -10.71 -7.48
CA TYR A 1057 63.48 -10.31 -8.88
C TYR A 1057 62.16 -10.80 -9.49
N VAL A 1058 61.53 -9.96 -10.31
CA VAL A 1058 60.42 -10.38 -11.19
C VAL A 1058 60.96 -10.71 -12.59
N PHE A 1059 61.26 -12.00 -12.81
CA PHE A 1059 61.47 -12.56 -14.15
C PHE A 1059 60.23 -13.37 -14.56
N CYS A 1060 59.74 -13.15 -15.77
CA CYS A 1060 58.62 -13.88 -16.36
C CYS A 1060 59.16 -14.89 -17.38
N GLY A 1061 59.39 -16.14 -16.98
CA GLY A 1061 59.88 -17.15 -17.92
C GLY A 1061 60.00 -18.57 -17.36
N TYR A 1062 59.24 -19.48 -17.98
CA TYR A 1062 59.42 -20.95 -18.05
C TYR A 1062 59.30 -21.81 -16.77
N ASP A 1063 58.35 -22.75 -16.80
CA ASP A 1063 58.41 -24.03 -16.09
C ASP A 1063 58.68 -25.13 -17.14
N ALA A 1064 59.67 -25.99 -16.90
CA ALA A 1064 60.17 -26.98 -17.83
C ALA A 1064 59.87 -28.41 -17.35
N THR A 1065 58.60 -28.81 -17.40
CA THR A 1065 58.12 -30.14 -16.97
C THR A 1065 58.16 -31.19 -18.10
N GLU A 1066 59.34 -31.46 -18.65
CA GLU A 1066 59.58 -32.67 -19.46
C GLU A 1066 60.89 -33.38 -19.04
N GLN A 1067 60.87 -34.72 -18.99
CA GLN A 1067 61.94 -35.51 -18.38
C GLN A 1067 63.12 -35.76 -19.32
N VAL A 1068 64.34 -35.36 -18.91
CA VAL A 1068 65.59 -35.95 -19.42
C VAL A 1068 66.46 -36.36 -18.23
N ASN A 1069 67.10 -37.53 -18.36
CA ASN A 1069 67.77 -38.21 -17.25
C ASN A 1069 69.29 -37.99 -17.28
N SER A 1070 69.93 -38.14 -16.11
CA SER A 1070 71.36 -38.36 -15.89
C SER A 1070 72.42 -37.41 -16.50
N SER A 1071 73.06 -36.65 -15.61
CA SER A 1071 74.53 -36.39 -15.52
C SER A 1071 75.29 -35.50 -16.54
N THR A 1072 76.20 -34.70 -15.97
CA THR A 1072 77.33 -33.95 -16.58
C THR A 1072 77.03 -32.87 -17.64
N GLN A 1073 77.23 -31.59 -17.28
CA GLN A 1073 78.45 -30.86 -17.68
C GLN A 1073 78.66 -29.54 -16.88
N ASN A 1074 79.75 -28.83 -17.18
CA ASN A 1074 80.37 -27.79 -16.35
C ASN A 1074 79.62 -26.44 -16.30
N ARG A 1075 79.90 -25.68 -15.23
CA ARG A 1075 79.73 -24.21 -15.21
C ARG A 1075 80.77 -23.53 -16.09
N SER A 1076 80.33 -22.58 -16.90
CA SER A 1076 81.11 -21.43 -17.40
C SER A 1076 80.19 -20.21 -17.55
N ASP A 1077 80.79 -19.03 -17.67
CA ASP A 1077 80.18 -17.80 -18.20
C ASP A 1077 78.99 -17.18 -17.42
N PHE A 1078 79.28 -16.78 -16.18
CA PHE A 1078 78.72 -15.55 -15.62
C PHE A 1078 79.87 -14.68 -15.07
N ILE A 1079 80.25 -13.62 -15.81
CA ILE A 1079 81.20 -12.61 -15.33
C ILE A 1079 80.41 -11.52 -14.62
N VAL A 1080 80.61 -11.40 -13.31
CA VAL A 1080 80.12 -10.27 -12.52
C VAL A 1080 81.17 -9.15 -12.58
N ILE A 1081 80.80 -7.99 -13.12
CA ILE A 1081 81.55 -6.75 -12.91
C ILE A 1081 80.84 -5.96 -11.82
N ALA A 1082 81.30 -6.13 -10.58
CA ALA A 1082 80.97 -5.21 -9.49
C ALA A 1082 81.92 -4.01 -9.55
N ALA A 1083 81.40 -2.80 -9.36
CA ALA A 1083 82.23 -1.59 -9.33
C ALA A 1083 83.02 -1.50 -8.02
N THR A 1084 84.23 -2.05 -8.01
CA THR A 1084 85.22 -1.81 -6.94
C THR A 1084 85.94 -0.49 -7.17
N THR A 1085 86.07 0.32 -6.11
CA THR A 1085 86.89 1.54 -6.13
C THR A 1085 88.38 1.18 -6.18
N ASP A 1086 89.02 1.44 -7.32
CA ASP A 1086 90.49 1.57 -7.42
C ASP A 1086 90.84 2.71 -8.40
N SER A 1087 91.92 3.43 -8.12
CA SER A 1087 92.23 4.74 -8.69
C SER A 1087 93.39 4.67 -9.69
N SER A 1088 93.13 4.16 -10.91
CA SER A 1088 94.20 4.03 -11.92
C SER A 1088 93.74 4.06 -13.40
N ASN A 1089 92.93 5.05 -13.80
CA ASN A 1089 93.10 5.73 -15.11
C ASN A 1089 92.22 7.00 -15.23
N LEU A 1090 92.86 8.16 -15.24
CA LEU A 1090 92.23 9.46 -15.53
C LEU A 1090 92.72 9.95 -16.91
N SER A 1091 91.90 9.75 -17.94
CA SER A 1091 92.13 10.30 -19.29
C SER A 1091 90.87 10.88 -19.94
N ASP A 1092 89.74 10.15 -19.90
CA ASP A 1092 88.54 10.50 -20.69
C ASP A 1092 87.49 11.30 -19.91
N LEU A 1093 87.68 11.55 -18.61
CA LEU A 1093 86.74 12.30 -17.76
C LEU A 1093 86.81 13.83 -17.95
N GLN A 1094 87.20 14.31 -19.14
CA GLN A 1094 87.35 15.74 -19.44
C GLN A 1094 86.48 16.26 -20.60
N SER A 1095 85.63 15.42 -21.19
CA SER A 1095 84.69 15.82 -22.26
C SER A 1095 83.21 15.93 -21.82
N TRP A 1096 82.89 15.62 -20.55
CA TRP A 1096 81.49 15.52 -20.08
C TRP A 1096 81.00 16.70 -19.20
N LEU A 1097 81.82 17.74 -19.00
CA LEU A 1097 81.52 18.87 -18.11
C LEU A 1097 81.60 20.26 -18.78
N ALA A 1098 81.34 20.32 -20.10
CA ALA A 1098 81.48 21.55 -20.90
C ALA A 1098 80.24 21.97 -21.71
N LEU A 1099 79.12 21.24 -21.63
CA LEU A 1099 77.91 21.47 -22.44
C LEU A 1099 76.62 21.20 -21.66
N HIS A 1100 76.39 21.91 -20.54
CA HIS A 1100 75.11 21.89 -19.81
C HIS A 1100 74.64 23.24 -19.26
N GLU A 1101 75.18 24.35 -19.77
CA GLU A 1101 74.49 25.65 -19.80
C GLU A 1101 74.39 26.11 -21.27
N LEU A 1102 73.31 26.83 -21.62
CA LEU A 1102 72.89 27.25 -22.98
C LEU A 1102 72.15 26.20 -23.85
N SER A 1103 70.88 25.94 -23.52
CA SER A 1103 69.84 25.57 -24.51
C SER A 1103 68.39 25.85 -24.09
N LEU A 1104 68.12 26.25 -22.83
CA LEU A 1104 66.79 26.67 -22.36
C LEU A 1104 66.45 28.11 -22.77
N LEU A 1105 66.32 28.36 -24.08
CA LEU A 1105 65.79 29.63 -24.60
C LEU A 1105 65.31 29.56 -26.08
N GLU A 1106 64.43 28.61 -26.42
CA GLU A 1106 63.46 28.74 -27.55
C GLU A 1106 62.43 27.59 -27.59
N SER A 1107 61.29 27.75 -26.89
CA SER A 1107 60.03 27.04 -27.13
C SER A 1107 58.84 27.73 -26.45
#